data_AF-A0A9W8NPD0-F1
#
_entry.id   AF-A0A9W8NPD0-F1
#
_cell.length_a   1.000
_cell.length_b   1.000
_cell.length_c   1.000
_cell.angle_alpha   90.00
_cell.angle_beta   90.00
_cell.angle_gamma   90.00
#
_symmetry.space_group_name_H-M   'P 1'
#
loop_
_entity.id
_entity.type
_entity.pdbx_description
1 polymer ?
#
loop_
_entity_poly.entity_id
_entity_poly.type
_entity_poly.pdbx_seq_one_letter_code
_entity_poly.pdbx_strand_id
1 'polypeptide(L)'
;MSSAMLYTMDAVPYALSNFPSVMEAGGAVSCRFVPEDPSWPLETQWNALNSSIGGRLIKTVPLAHVCFEPNHDADACEAVQTLYNEIQPRIDDPASIISAYFTNDSCNPFLADDGYTCTLGNLAPYAINVSDASSVVAGINFARDHNLRLTIKNTGHDFLGRSTGRGALELWTHYLDAIEFSNYSSPHYTGPAVRMGAGIQSFEVSQAAQERGLRVVGGFCPTVGIAGGWLQGGGHGPLGSRYGLGADNVLEFEVVTVNGQHLVATPTQNEDLFWALSGGGPGNFAIALSVTLKAHPDGKVAGAQWIMPNTDNDAFWKVLDIWLKHWVILDLLPGLSIASAFNEQMFILNYASWPDASAEQLSAAFIPFFEEIKDLPVQFTVNETAEHDTWRDHFQYFTQFPYDTHNTNGGRFIPRTLVRDHRDELLSTFRSIVTNTTAGVGMIGGNYTYLNTGASPGSNAVNPPWRDALFSTNIIIEMAVDAPYSVARDDLAQMNMYQDQLRALTPGGGSYMSESTYNNPNWKQDYYGSTYDKLLRIKHKYDPEGILWASVAVASDEVWTLEDDGRLLQHPDSLLAFYESDRMAEKIVLISGANRGIGRGLLEVYLAKPNLTVIAANRNPSHPSSQSLHDLPLGPGSRLLVVKVDGSVESDAMDAIKKLTTEHDGVDHLDIVIANAGIANKYPKVSEVKTSDLLDHLAPNVLGTIRLFQATLPLLQKSNSPTWVTVGSDAGCIQVSDSLLNLTPFPNAAYAPTKIAVHWLTKKINAEEGWLNAFVVNPGFCQTDLGNMAANLAGLEKAFLPVSESCPKMVELIDSATKESHGGRLWNYDGKEMEW
;
A
#
# COMPACT_ATOMS: atom_id res chain seq x y z
N MET A 1 -71.37 22.03 -23.50
CA MET A 1 -70.77 22.83 -22.41
C MET A 1 -69.63 22.00 -21.81
N SER A 2 -68.42 22.57 -21.89
CA SER A 2 -67.20 22.35 -21.09
C SER A 2 -66.43 21.02 -21.09
N SER A 3 -65.31 21.09 -21.82
CA SER A 3 -63.90 20.82 -21.46
C SER A 3 -63.39 19.43 -21.08
N ALA A 4 -62.39 19.05 -21.89
CA ALA A 4 -61.35 18.05 -21.69
C ALA A 4 -60.29 18.48 -20.66
N MET A 5 -59.56 17.49 -20.11
CA MET A 5 -58.14 17.64 -19.74
C MET A 5 -57.40 16.33 -20.02
N LEU A 6 -56.54 16.38 -21.04
CA LEU A 6 -55.43 15.47 -21.28
C LEU A 6 -54.31 15.81 -20.28
N TYR A 7 -53.67 14.79 -19.70
CA TYR A 7 -52.36 14.93 -19.06
C TYR A 7 -51.29 14.69 -20.13
N THR A 8 -50.58 15.74 -20.52
CA THR A 8 -49.35 15.70 -21.30
C THR A 8 -48.18 15.46 -20.34
N MET A 9 -47.41 14.38 -20.55
CA MET A 9 -46.05 14.26 -20.04
C MET A 9 -45.15 15.02 -21.01
N ASP A 10 -44.65 16.18 -20.59
CA ASP A 10 -43.66 16.92 -21.35
C ASP A 10 -42.32 16.18 -21.30
N ALA A 11 -41.79 15.94 -22.50
CA ALA A 11 -40.45 15.44 -22.75
C ALA A 11 -39.42 16.48 -22.32
N VAL A 12 -38.51 16.10 -21.41
CA VAL A 12 -37.28 16.85 -21.17
C VAL A 12 -36.29 16.45 -22.27
N PRO A 13 -35.79 17.38 -23.10
CA PRO A 13 -34.81 17.05 -24.12
C PRO A 13 -33.47 16.81 -23.44
N TYR A 14 -32.94 15.58 -23.55
CA TYR A 14 -31.53 15.31 -23.32
C TYR A 14 -30.73 16.10 -24.36
N ALA A 15 -30.19 17.24 -23.93
CA ALA A 15 -29.15 17.92 -24.67
C ALA A 15 -27.92 17.00 -24.72
N LEU A 16 -27.59 16.54 -25.92
CA LEU A 16 -26.28 16.01 -26.26
C LEU A 16 -25.24 17.12 -25.97
N SER A 17 -24.70 17.14 -24.75
CA SER A 17 -23.53 17.93 -24.44
C SER A 17 -22.33 17.26 -25.10
N ASN A 18 -21.78 17.97 -26.08
CA ASN A 18 -20.49 17.76 -26.74
C ASN A 18 -19.50 16.93 -25.90
N PHE A 19 -19.18 15.73 -26.36
CA PHE A 19 -17.89 15.11 -26.05
C PHE A 19 -16.81 16.06 -26.59
N PRO A 20 -15.82 16.50 -25.77
CA PRO A 20 -14.69 17.21 -26.33
C PRO A 20 -13.95 16.24 -27.26
N SER A 21 -13.71 16.70 -28.49
CA SER A 21 -12.86 16.06 -29.47
C SER A 21 -11.49 15.76 -28.85
N VAL A 22 -11.17 14.48 -28.70
CA VAL A 22 -9.83 13.99 -28.36
C VAL A 22 -8.94 14.18 -29.58
N MET A 23 -8.56 15.42 -29.89
CA MET A 23 -7.44 15.78 -30.76
C MET A 23 -7.10 17.25 -30.52
N GLU A 24 -6.36 17.49 -29.42
CA GLU A 24 -5.34 18.53 -29.21
C GLU A 24 -5.15 18.72 -27.71
N ALA A 25 -4.21 17.99 -27.12
CA ALA A 25 -3.62 18.36 -25.85
C ALA A 25 -2.14 17.99 -25.91
N GLY A 26 -1.27 18.98 -26.17
CA GLY A 26 0.06 18.92 -25.59
C GLY A 26 -0.16 18.81 -24.08
N GLY A 27 0.33 17.74 -23.46
CA GLY A 27 0.04 17.40 -22.06
C GLY A 27 0.36 18.57 -21.14
N ALA A 28 -0.66 19.28 -20.69
CA ALA A 28 -0.52 20.28 -19.66
C ALA A 28 -0.26 19.56 -18.34
N VAL A 29 0.86 19.87 -17.71
CA VAL A 29 1.22 19.33 -16.40
C VAL A 29 0.18 19.80 -15.38
N SER A 30 -0.48 18.86 -14.69
CA SER A 30 -1.50 19.15 -13.68
C SER A 30 -0.87 19.22 -12.29
N CYS A 31 -1.21 20.23 -11.49
CA CYS A 31 -0.81 20.33 -10.09
C CYS A 31 -1.99 20.01 -9.18
N ARG A 32 -1.72 19.50 -7.97
CA ARG A 32 -2.72 19.55 -6.89
C ARG A 32 -3.08 21.01 -6.59
N PHE A 33 -4.36 21.25 -6.35
CA PHE A 33 -4.84 22.60 -6.06
C PHE A 33 -4.46 23.04 -4.65
N VAL A 34 -4.19 24.34 -4.52
CA VAL A 34 -3.93 25.03 -3.26
C VAL A 34 -4.94 26.18 -3.09
N PRO A 35 -5.11 26.77 -1.88
CA PRO A 35 -6.14 27.77 -1.61
C PRO A 35 -6.11 29.01 -2.53
N GLU A 36 -4.95 29.33 -3.10
CA GLU A 36 -4.79 30.46 -4.00
C GLU A 36 -5.30 30.21 -5.43
N ASP A 37 -5.59 28.95 -5.80
CA ASP A 37 -5.99 28.60 -7.16
C ASP A 37 -7.47 28.91 -7.43
N PRO A 38 -7.85 29.36 -8.64
CA PRO A 38 -9.25 29.58 -9.01
C PRO A 38 -10.13 28.32 -8.97
N SER A 39 -9.51 27.14 -9.05
CA SER A 39 -10.19 25.84 -8.99
C SER A 39 -10.26 25.23 -7.59
N TRP A 40 -9.78 25.96 -6.57
CA TRP A 40 -9.97 25.57 -5.18
C TRP A 40 -11.46 25.46 -4.84
N PRO A 41 -11.91 24.46 -4.05
CA PRO A 41 -13.32 24.27 -3.78
C PRO A 41 -13.95 25.49 -3.11
N LEU A 42 -15.16 25.81 -3.55
CA LEU A 42 -15.98 26.88 -3.00
C LEU A 42 -16.42 26.52 -1.57
N GLU A 43 -16.72 27.53 -0.77
CA GLU A 43 -17.21 27.36 0.60
C GLU A 43 -18.48 26.49 0.67
N THR A 44 -19.34 26.56 -0.34
CA THR A 44 -20.53 25.69 -0.43
C THR A 44 -20.18 24.21 -0.60
N GLN A 45 -19.09 23.89 -1.30
CA GLN A 45 -18.61 22.52 -1.49
C GLN A 45 -17.96 22.00 -0.20
N TRP A 46 -17.17 22.83 0.49
CA TRP A 46 -16.65 22.52 1.83
C TRP A 46 -17.77 22.29 2.84
N ASN A 47 -18.81 23.12 2.83
CA ASN A 47 -19.99 22.96 3.69
C ASN A 47 -20.78 21.68 3.37
N ALA A 48 -20.84 21.26 2.10
CA ALA A 48 -21.46 20.02 1.70
C ALA A 48 -20.67 18.80 2.22
N LEU A 49 -19.34 18.81 2.09
CA LEU A 49 -18.47 17.81 2.70
C LEU A 49 -18.72 17.78 4.21
N ASN A 50 -18.64 18.92 4.90
CA ASN A 50 -18.84 19.03 6.33
C ASN A 50 -20.19 18.42 6.78
N SER A 51 -21.26 18.72 6.06
CA SER A 51 -22.58 18.16 6.33
C SER A 51 -22.62 16.64 6.14
N SER A 52 -21.95 16.12 5.11
CA SER A 52 -21.92 14.67 4.81
C SER A 52 -21.18 13.85 5.89
N ILE A 53 -20.23 14.46 6.60
CA ILE A 53 -19.46 13.84 7.68
C ILE A 53 -19.92 14.28 9.08
N GLY A 54 -21.13 14.83 9.19
CA GLY A 54 -21.74 15.14 10.49
C GLY A 54 -21.11 16.34 11.23
N GLY A 55 -20.59 17.33 10.51
CA GLY A 55 -20.04 18.55 11.12
C GLY A 55 -18.56 18.42 11.56
N ARG A 56 -17.86 17.38 11.09
CA ARG A 56 -16.50 17.02 11.52
C ARG A 56 -15.37 17.60 10.66
N LEU A 57 -15.69 18.52 9.74
CA LEU A 57 -14.68 19.28 9.00
C LEU A 57 -14.19 20.46 9.84
N ILE A 58 -12.89 20.57 9.99
CA ILE A 58 -12.22 21.62 10.74
C ILE A 58 -11.45 22.48 9.75
N LYS A 59 -11.68 23.80 9.78
CA LYS A 59 -10.84 24.76 9.06
C LYS A 59 -9.65 25.11 9.95
N THR A 60 -8.46 24.89 9.43
CA THR A 60 -7.20 25.04 10.16
C THR A 60 -6.93 26.51 10.50
N VAL A 61 -6.59 26.75 11.76
CA VAL A 61 -6.06 28.02 12.27
C VAL A 61 -4.81 27.69 13.07
N PRO A 62 -3.61 28.14 12.67
CA PRO A 62 -2.39 27.85 13.41
C PRO A 62 -2.50 28.32 14.87
N LEU A 63 -2.05 27.50 15.83
CA LEU A 63 -2.12 27.86 17.26
C LEU A 63 -1.50 29.23 17.54
N ALA A 64 -0.36 29.52 16.91
CA ALA A 64 0.38 30.77 17.10
C ALA A 64 -0.21 31.99 16.38
N HIS A 65 -1.37 31.91 15.72
CA HIS A 65 -1.95 33.08 15.03
C HIS A 65 -2.22 34.26 15.96
N VAL A 66 -2.42 34.01 17.27
CA VAL A 66 -2.60 35.03 18.31
C VAL A 66 -1.31 35.80 18.64
N CYS A 67 -0.15 35.34 18.18
CA CYS A 67 1.10 36.07 18.29
C CYS A 67 1.30 37.09 17.16
N PHE A 68 0.41 37.14 16.15
CA PHE A 68 0.62 37.95 14.96
C PHE A 68 -0.57 38.88 14.69
N GLU A 69 -0.28 40.06 14.15
CA GLU A 69 -1.32 40.99 13.66
C GLU A 69 -2.13 40.36 12.50
N PRO A 70 -3.45 40.63 12.41
CA PRO A 70 -4.25 41.54 13.23
C PRO A 70 -4.85 40.91 14.51
N ASN A 71 -4.52 39.65 14.80
CA ASN A 71 -5.13 38.89 15.91
C ASN A 71 -4.26 38.90 17.18
N HIS A 72 -3.30 39.82 17.27
CA HIS A 72 -2.31 39.82 18.33
C HIS A 72 -2.96 40.00 19.70
N ASP A 73 -2.72 39.02 20.58
CA ASP A 73 -3.10 39.02 21.99
C ASP A 73 -1.89 38.52 22.79
N ALA A 74 -1.33 39.41 23.63
CA ALA A 74 -0.09 39.15 24.33
C ALA A 74 -0.20 37.98 25.33
N ASP A 75 -1.33 37.90 26.06
CA ASP A 75 -1.55 36.85 27.05
C ASP A 75 -1.76 35.50 26.35
N ALA A 76 -2.50 35.50 25.24
CA ALA A 76 -2.69 34.30 24.44
C ALA A 76 -1.40 33.86 23.74
N CYS A 77 -0.56 34.80 23.30
CA CYS A 77 0.74 34.48 22.71
C CYS A 77 1.70 33.86 23.73
N GLU A 78 1.81 34.42 24.94
CA GLU A 78 2.62 33.84 26.02
C GLU A 78 2.15 32.41 26.38
N ALA A 79 0.83 32.19 26.40
CA ALA A 79 0.27 30.86 26.59
C ALA A 79 0.66 29.88 25.48
N VAL A 80 0.63 30.30 24.21
CA VAL A 80 1.06 29.47 23.08
C VAL A 80 2.58 29.21 23.10
N GLN A 81 3.40 30.20 23.46
CA GLN A 81 4.84 30.02 23.62
C GLN A 81 5.17 28.99 24.70
N THR A 82 4.44 29.00 25.81
CA THR A 82 4.57 27.97 26.85
C THR A 82 4.18 26.59 26.32
N LEU A 83 3.03 26.52 25.63
CA LEU A 83 2.50 25.29 25.02
C LEU A 83 3.42 24.71 23.94
N TYR A 84 4.21 25.53 23.25
CA TYR A 84 5.13 25.09 22.21
C TYR A 84 6.24 24.16 22.75
N ASN A 85 6.56 24.28 24.04
CA ASN A 85 7.47 23.37 24.74
C ASN A 85 6.81 22.05 25.18
N GLU A 86 5.48 21.95 25.08
CA GLU A 86 4.72 20.75 25.37
C GLU A 86 4.38 20.00 24.07
N ILE A 87 4.32 18.68 24.14
CA ILE A 87 4.00 17.84 22.96
C ILE A 87 2.51 17.60 22.85
N GLN A 88 1.86 17.17 23.93
CA GLN A 88 0.47 16.68 23.86
C GLN A 88 -0.52 17.75 23.35
N PRO A 89 -0.49 19.01 23.82
CA PRO A 89 -1.44 19.99 23.31
C PRO A 89 -1.29 20.31 21.81
N ARG A 90 -0.09 20.10 21.24
CA ARG A 90 0.14 20.20 19.78
C ARG A 90 -0.37 18.97 19.03
N ILE A 91 -0.44 17.81 19.67
CA ILE A 91 -1.04 16.59 19.09
C ILE A 91 -2.56 16.74 19.01
N ASP A 92 -3.17 17.28 20.07
CA ASP A 92 -4.61 17.47 20.24
C ASP A 92 -5.18 18.57 19.30
N ASP A 93 -4.31 19.29 18.60
CA ASP A 93 -4.66 20.30 17.60
C ASP A 93 -4.49 19.75 16.17
N PRO A 94 -5.54 19.81 15.31
CA PRO A 94 -5.43 19.33 13.93
C PRO A 94 -4.49 20.18 13.07
N ALA A 95 -4.28 21.45 13.42
CA ALA A 95 -3.41 22.34 12.65
C ALA A 95 -1.92 22.08 12.89
N SER A 96 -1.57 21.42 13.99
CA SER A 96 -0.20 21.36 14.47
C SER A 96 0.54 20.09 14.07
N ILE A 97 1.83 20.27 13.81
CA ILE A 97 2.85 19.22 13.69
C ILE A 97 4.05 19.59 14.55
N ILE A 98 4.92 18.62 14.78
CA ILE A 98 6.00 18.74 15.76
C ILE A 98 7.31 19.23 15.12
N SER A 99 7.57 18.88 13.86
CA SER A 99 8.84 19.21 13.20
C SER A 99 8.96 20.70 12.84
N ALA A 100 9.97 21.35 13.42
CA ALA A 100 10.36 22.73 13.11
C ALA A 100 10.70 22.95 11.62
N TYR A 101 11.39 21.99 10.99
CA TYR A 101 11.69 22.06 9.56
C TYR A 101 10.41 22.19 8.71
N PHE A 102 9.39 21.39 9.00
CA PHE A 102 8.17 21.39 8.20
C PHE A 102 7.19 22.51 8.57
N THR A 103 7.22 23.05 9.78
CA THR A 103 6.49 24.30 10.10
C THR A 103 7.12 25.52 9.42
N ASN A 104 8.42 25.46 9.10
CA ASN A 104 9.13 26.38 8.20
C ASN A 104 8.82 27.87 8.51
N ASP A 105 8.91 28.23 9.79
CA ASP A 105 8.63 29.56 10.36
C ASP A 105 7.32 30.23 9.91
N SER A 106 6.39 29.44 9.35
CA SER A 106 5.21 29.99 8.70
C SER A 106 4.27 30.61 9.71
N CYS A 107 4.32 30.17 10.98
CA CYS A 107 3.64 30.79 12.11
C CYS A 107 4.36 30.39 13.42
N ASN A 108 5.63 30.75 13.56
CA ASN A 108 6.42 30.46 14.77
C ASN A 108 6.18 31.54 15.84
N PRO A 109 5.67 31.21 17.04
CA PRO A 109 5.31 32.21 18.06
C PRO A 109 6.51 32.99 18.63
N PHE A 110 7.75 32.51 18.41
CA PHE A 110 8.96 33.18 18.89
C PHE A 110 9.55 34.16 17.87
N LEU A 111 9.03 34.21 16.65
CA LEU A 111 9.52 35.07 15.55
C LEU A 111 8.57 36.23 15.21
N ALA A 112 7.50 36.42 15.99
CA ALA A 112 6.48 37.42 15.71
C ALA A 112 7.02 38.86 15.66
N ASP A 113 7.99 39.18 16.53
CA ASP A 113 8.60 40.51 16.62
C ASP A 113 9.66 40.77 15.52
N ASP A 114 10.03 39.74 14.74
CA ASP A 114 11.10 39.82 13.73
C ASP A 114 10.57 40.08 12.30
N GLY A 115 9.34 40.57 12.18
CA GLY A 115 8.71 40.93 10.89
C GLY A 115 8.15 39.74 10.11
N TYR A 116 8.05 38.55 10.73
CA TYR A 116 7.34 37.41 10.17
C TYR A 116 5.83 37.63 10.18
N THR A 117 5.13 36.85 9.35
CA THR A 117 3.65 36.84 9.30
C THR A 117 3.16 35.43 9.50
N CYS A 118 2.03 35.27 10.20
CA CYS A 118 1.42 33.95 10.36
C CYS A 118 0.67 33.54 9.10
N THR A 119 1.10 32.44 8.50
CA THR A 119 0.51 31.76 7.35
C THR A 119 0.41 30.27 7.65
N LEU A 120 -0.37 29.54 6.85
CA LEU A 120 -0.44 28.08 6.99
C LEU A 120 0.86 27.38 6.58
N GLY A 121 1.62 27.94 5.63
CA GLY A 121 2.81 27.29 5.09
C GLY A 121 2.51 25.88 4.58
N ASN A 122 3.14 24.89 5.21
CA ASN A 122 2.96 23.47 4.89
C ASN A 122 1.80 22.80 5.63
N LEU A 123 1.11 23.49 6.54
CA LEU A 123 -0.02 22.93 7.28
C LEU A 123 -1.23 22.73 6.36
N ALA A 124 -1.98 21.65 6.59
CA ALA A 124 -3.19 21.36 5.83
C ALA A 124 -4.27 22.43 6.11
N PRO A 125 -4.88 23.07 5.10
CA PRO A 125 -5.92 24.09 5.33
C PRO A 125 -7.22 23.57 5.95
N TYR A 126 -7.52 22.29 5.77
CA TYR A 126 -8.69 21.62 6.33
C TYR A 126 -8.32 20.25 6.86
N ALA A 127 -8.94 19.86 7.97
CA ALA A 127 -8.82 18.53 8.54
C ALA A 127 -10.21 17.91 8.74
N ILE A 128 -10.33 16.61 8.48
CA ILE A 128 -11.48 15.79 8.86
C ILE A 128 -11.12 15.12 10.18
N ASN A 129 -11.90 15.40 11.23
CA ASN A 129 -11.85 14.59 12.44
C ASN A 129 -12.47 13.21 12.16
N VAL A 130 -11.61 12.24 11.88
CA VAL A 130 -12.01 10.89 11.49
C VAL A 130 -12.56 10.16 12.71
N SER A 131 -13.72 9.52 12.51
CA SER A 131 -14.39 8.73 13.56
C SER A 131 -14.89 7.38 13.05
N ASP A 132 -14.94 7.19 11.73
CA ASP A 132 -15.40 5.97 11.08
C ASP A 132 -14.87 5.89 9.63
N ALA A 133 -15.04 4.72 9.01
CA ALA A 133 -14.66 4.49 7.62
C ALA A 133 -15.35 5.45 6.63
N SER A 134 -16.60 5.85 6.90
CA SER A 134 -17.37 6.69 5.97
C SER A 134 -16.80 8.11 5.86
N SER A 135 -16.25 8.63 6.97
CA SER A 135 -15.58 9.94 7.00
C SER A 135 -14.29 9.92 6.17
N VAL A 136 -13.55 8.80 6.20
CA VAL A 136 -12.37 8.59 5.36
C VAL A 136 -12.76 8.50 3.87
N VAL A 137 -13.76 7.70 3.53
CA VAL A 137 -14.25 7.57 2.14
C VAL A 137 -14.72 8.92 1.59
N ALA A 138 -15.45 9.71 2.38
CA ALA A 138 -15.87 11.05 2.00
C ALA A 138 -14.68 11.98 1.72
N GLY A 139 -13.65 11.95 2.59
CA GLY A 139 -12.42 12.73 2.41
C GLY A 139 -11.65 12.34 1.15
N ILE A 140 -11.49 11.04 0.89
CA ILE A 140 -10.81 10.55 -0.33
C ILE A 140 -11.57 11.00 -1.59
N ASN A 141 -12.89 10.80 -1.62
CA ASN A 141 -13.70 11.16 -2.77
C ASN A 141 -13.67 12.67 -3.02
N PHE A 142 -13.81 13.47 -1.96
CA PHE A 142 -13.71 14.92 -2.07
C PHE A 142 -12.33 15.37 -2.58
N ALA A 143 -11.24 14.81 -2.05
CA ALA A 143 -9.90 15.12 -2.52
C ALA A 143 -9.70 14.73 -3.99
N ARG A 144 -10.23 13.57 -4.42
CA ARG A 144 -10.19 13.15 -5.83
C ARG A 144 -10.98 14.09 -6.73
N ASP A 145 -12.24 14.34 -6.39
CA ASP A 145 -13.19 15.14 -7.20
C ASP A 145 -12.73 16.60 -7.35
N HIS A 146 -11.94 17.08 -6.39
CA HIS A 146 -11.42 18.44 -6.37
C HIS A 146 -9.90 18.54 -6.57
N ASN A 147 -9.25 17.44 -6.97
CA ASN A 147 -7.80 17.41 -7.23
C ASN A 147 -6.95 17.98 -6.08
N LEU A 148 -7.31 17.66 -4.84
CA LEU A 148 -6.59 18.07 -3.64
C LEU A 148 -5.54 17.04 -3.26
N ARG A 149 -4.46 17.51 -2.62
CA ARG A 149 -3.54 16.63 -1.89
C ARG A 149 -4.29 16.05 -0.68
N LEU A 150 -4.11 14.76 -0.40
CA LEU A 150 -4.61 14.12 0.80
C LEU A 150 -3.43 13.85 1.74
N THR A 151 -3.56 14.17 3.02
CA THR A 151 -2.57 13.83 4.06
C THR A 151 -3.23 13.07 5.17
N ILE A 152 -2.46 12.26 5.91
CA ILE A 152 -2.96 11.52 7.06
C ILE A 152 -2.15 11.93 8.27
N LYS A 153 -2.82 12.47 9.28
CA LYS A 153 -2.19 12.83 10.55
C LYS A 153 -2.76 11.97 11.67
N ASN A 154 -1.84 11.37 12.41
CA ASN A 154 -2.14 10.83 13.73
C ASN A 154 -1.72 11.88 14.76
N THR A 155 -0.44 11.86 15.15
CA THR A 155 0.10 12.77 16.17
C THR A 155 0.88 13.96 15.62
N GLY A 156 1.35 13.92 14.37
CA GLY A 156 2.25 14.95 13.83
C GLY A 156 3.72 14.80 14.26
N HIS A 157 4.12 13.65 14.81
CA HIS A 157 5.49 13.29 15.21
C HIS A 157 6.48 13.08 14.04
N ASP A 158 6.01 13.10 12.79
CA ASP A 158 6.82 12.67 11.66
C ASP A 158 7.96 13.66 11.34
N PHE A 159 9.20 13.19 11.48
CA PHE A 159 10.41 13.97 11.16
C PHE A 159 10.61 14.24 9.66
N LEU A 160 9.83 13.59 8.79
CA LEU A 160 9.95 13.67 7.33
C LEU A 160 8.78 14.44 6.68
N GLY A 161 7.89 15.03 7.48
CA GLY A 161 6.78 15.85 7.00
C GLY A 161 5.67 15.07 6.27
N ARG A 162 5.62 13.74 6.45
CA ARG A 162 4.65 12.85 5.79
C ARG A 162 3.23 13.00 6.31
N SER A 163 3.04 13.66 7.45
CA SER A 163 1.73 13.92 8.08
C SER A 163 1.27 15.37 7.93
N THR A 164 1.79 16.12 6.95
CA THR A 164 1.38 17.49 6.65
C THR A 164 1.45 17.75 5.15
N GLY A 165 0.95 18.90 4.69
CA GLY A 165 1.04 19.27 3.28
C GLY A 165 0.32 20.56 2.92
N ARG A 166 1.02 21.45 2.20
CA ARG A 166 0.42 22.65 1.64
C ARG A 166 -0.78 22.29 0.77
N GLY A 167 -1.91 22.96 1.01
CA GLY A 167 -3.15 22.75 0.25
C GLY A 167 -3.83 21.40 0.47
N ALA A 168 -3.39 20.61 1.45
CA ALA A 168 -3.95 19.29 1.68
C ALA A 168 -5.32 19.32 2.40
N LEU A 169 -6.13 18.30 2.13
CA LEU A 169 -7.17 17.85 3.05
C LEU A 169 -6.54 16.79 3.97
N GLU A 170 -6.51 17.06 5.27
CA GLU A 170 -5.98 16.13 6.25
C GLU A 170 -7.05 15.16 6.76
N LEU A 171 -6.70 13.88 6.83
CA LEU A 171 -7.44 12.87 7.57
C LEU A 171 -6.81 12.74 8.96
N TRP A 172 -7.45 13.33 9.96
CA TRP A 172 -6.95 13.34 11.32
C TRP A 172 -7.54 12.19 12.13
N THR A 173 -6.68 11.22 12.46
CA THR A 173 -7.04 9.92 13.05
C THR A 173 -6.95 9.89 14.58
N HIS A 174 -6.53 10.99 15.20
CA HIS A 174 -6.21 11.07 16.63
C HIS A 174 -7.34 10.61 17.57
N TYR A 175 -8.60 10.86 17.22
CA TYR A 175 -9.75 10.47 18.05
C TYR A 175 -10.33 9.08 17.72
N LEU A 176 -9.61 8.26 16.96
CA LEU A 176 -9.86 6.81 16.91
C LEU A 176 -9.18 6.16 18.11
N ASP A 177 -9.84 6.22 19.27
CA ASP A 177 -9.26 5.97 20.60
C ASP A 177 -9.81 4.71 21.31
N ALA A 178 -10.52 3.84 20.58
CA ALA A 178 -11.02 2.59 21.15
C ALA A 178 -9.87 1.63 21.51
N ILE A 179 -9.94 1.00 22.69
CA ILE A 179 -9.00 -0.05 23.14
C ILE A 179 -9.79 -1.28 23.62
N GLU A 180 -9.57 -2.41 22.97
CA GLU A 180 -10.29 -3.66 23.25
C GLU A 180 -9.32 -4.83 23.40
N PHE A 181 -9.28 -5.44 24.59
CA PHE A 181 -8.46 -6.63 24.84
C PHE A 181 -9.25 -7.91 24.60
N SER A 182 -8.60 -8.90 24.00
CA SER A 182 -9.18 -10.21 23.73
C SER A 182 -8.14 -11.33 23.83
N ASN A 183 -8.60 -12.58 23.85
CA ASN A 183 -7.75 -13.72 23.53
C ASN A 183 -7.92 -14.04 22.06
N TYR A 184 -6.91 -13.66 21.27
CA TYR A 184 -6.90 -13.83 19.83
C TYR A 184 -6.53 -15.27 19.46
N SER A 185 -7.09 -15.77 18.36
CA SER A 185 -6.83 -17.13 17.87
C SER A 185 -6.84 -17.15 16.34
N SER A 186 -5.69 -17.40 15.74
CA SER A 186 -5.50 -17.65 14.31
C SER A 186 -4.45 -18.75 14.08
N PRO A 187 -4.23 -19.22 12.84
CA PRO A 187 -3.15 -20.16 12.54
C PRO A 187 -1.74 -19.66 12.92
N HIS A 188 -1.55 -18.35 13.08
CA HIS A 188 -0.23 -17.73 13.32
C HIS A 188 -0.02 -17.30 14.77
N TYR A 189 -1.08 -17.12 15.56
CA TYR A 189 -0.99 -16.67 16.95
C TYR A 189 -2.19 -17.12 17.77
N THR A 190 -1.93 -17.53 19.02
CA THR A 190 -2.97 -17.76 20.02
C THR A 190 -2.50 -17.17 21.34
N GLY A 191 -3.24 -16.23 21.89
CA GLY A 191 -2.87 -15.55 23.14
C GLY A 191 -3.55 -14.19 23.31
N PRO A 192 -3.20 -13.45 24.36
CA PRO A 192 -3.74 -12.12 24.60
C PRO A 192 -3.39 -11.18 23.44
N ALA A 193 -4.33 -10.30 23.09
CA ALA A 193 -4.18 -9.28 22.07
C ALA A 193 -4.94 -8.02 22.47
N VAL A 194 -4.58 -6.91 21.83
CA VAL A 194 -5.28 -5.64 21.96
C VAL A 194 -5.61 -5.11 20.57
N ARG A 195 -6.89 -4.84 20.31
CA ARG A 195 -7.34 -4.04 19.17
C ARG A 195 -7.40 -2.59 19.61
N MET A 196 -6.80 -1.70 18.84
CA MET A 196 -6.68 -0.28 19.15
C MET A 196 -7.03 0.55 17.93
N GLY A 197 -7.79 1.63 18.14
CA GLY A 197 -7.98 2.64 17.10
C GLY A 197 -6.66 3.30 16.70
N ALA A 198 -6.63 3.85 15.48
CA ALA A 198 -5.42 4.41 14.89
C ALA A 198 -4.83 5.59 15.68
N GLY A 199 -5.63 6.27 16.50
CA GLY A 199 -5.26 7.44 17.28
C GLY A 199 -4.50 7.13 18.57
N ILE A 200 -4.51 5.87 19.03
CA ILE A 200 -3.92 5.49 20.31
C ILE A 200 -2.41 5.78 20.37
N GLN A 201 -1.99 6.40 21.46
CA GLN A 201 -0.61 6.71 21.81
C GLN A 201 -0.03 5.66 22.76
N SER A 202 1.31 5.60 22.85
CA SER A 202 2.02 4.57 23.61
C SER A 202 1.69 4.57 25.11
N PHE A 203 1.45 5.74 25.71
CA PHE A 203 1.09 5.84 27.13
C PHE A 203 -0.30 5.28 27.45
N GLU A 204 -1.27 5.47 26.54
CA GLU A 204 -2.67 5.06 26.73
C GLU A 204 -2.79 3.54 26.76
N VAL A 205 -2.17 2.87 25.78
CA VAL A 205 -2.16 1.40 25.77
C VAL A 205 -1.36 0.82 26.92
N SER A 206 -0.25 1.45 27.32
CA SER A 206 0.55 0.99 28.47
C SER A 206 -0.28 1.01 29.76
N GLN A 207 -1.07 2.07 29.97
CA GLN A 207 -2.02 2.15 31.08
C GLN A 207 -3.11 1.08 30.99
N ALA A 208 -3.79 0.97 29.85
CA ALA A 208 -4.89 0.01 29.68
C ALA A 208 -4.44 -1.46 29.80
N ALA A 209 -3.21 -1.77 29.38
CA ALA A 209 -2.63 -3.11 29.48
C ALA A 209 -2.31 -3.50 30.92
N GLN A 210 -1.74 -2.57 31.71
CA GLN A 210 -1.39 -2.80 33.12
C GLN A 210 -2.61 -3.23 33.94
N GLU A 211 -3.77 -2.60 33.73
CA GLU A 211 -5.04 -2.93 34.40
C GLU A 211 -5.49 -4.38 34.20
N ARG A 212 -4.93 -5.06 33.19
CA ARG A 212 -5.22 -6.45 32.81
C ARG A 212 -4.06 -7.40 33.10
N GLY A 213 -3.00 -6.92 33.75
CA GLY A 213 -1.76 -7.69 33.96
C GLY A 213 -1.07 -8.03 32.65
N LEU A 214 -1.16 -7.13 31.65
CA LEU A 214 -0.55 -7.28 30.34
C LEU A 214 0.41 -6.11 30.05
N ARG A 215 1.32 -6.34 29.09
CA ARG A 215 2.19 -5.33 28.49
C ARG A 215 2.13 -5.41 26.97
N VAL A 216 2.28 -4.28 26.31
CA VAL A 216 2.19 -4.14 24.84
C VAL A 216 3.44 -3.41 24.35
N VAL A 217 4.00 -3.89 23.24
CA VAL A 217 5.22 -3.31 22.65
C VAL A 217 4.89 -1.93 22.07
N GLY A 218 5.51 -0.87 22.59
CA GLY A 218 5.38 0.51 22.11
C GLY A 218 6.73 1.21 21.98
N GLY A 219 6.70 2.47 21.52
CA GLY A 219 7.89 3.32 21.39
C GLY A 219 8.36 3.91 22.72
N PHE A 220 9.51 4.59 22.70
CA PHE A 220 10.05 5.29 23.87
C PHE A 220 9.19 6.50 24.25
N CYS A 221 8.93 7.36 23.28
CA CYS A 221 8.16 8.57 23.44
C CYS A 221 6.70 8.20 23.78
N PRO A 222 6.19 8.53 24.99
CA PRO A 222 4.87 8.13 25.43
C PRO A 222 3.77 8.63 24.48
N THR A 223 3.98 9.79 23.87
CA THR A 223 3.03 10.46 22.98
C THR A 223 3.06 9.97 21.53
N VAL A 224 3.92 9.02 21.16
CA VAL A 224 3.93 8.47 19.80
C VAL A 224 2.70 7.60 19.56
N GLY A 225 2.01 7.87 18.45
CA GLY A 225 0.85 7.11 17.97
C GLY A 225 1.26 5.70 17.56
N ILE A 226 0.94 4.71 18.40
CA ILE A 226 1.42 3.33 18.25
C ILE A 226 0.90 2.69 16.97
N ALA A 227 -0.37 2.93 16.65
CA ALA A 227 -1.09 2.37 15.50
C ALA A 227 -0.79 3.07 14.16
N GLY A 228 -0.01 4.16 14.19
CA GLY A 228 0.34 4.96 13.04
C GLY A 228 1.72 4.61 12.45
N GLY A 229 2.47 5.66 12.09
CA GLY A 229 3.76 5.52 11.40
C GLY A 229 4.86 4.85 12.21
N TRP A 230 4.74 4.76 13.54
CA TRP A 230 5.70 4.03 14.36
C TRP A 230 5.72 2.54 14.00
N LEU A 231 4.58 1.84 14.09
CA LEU A 231 4.55 0.41 13.73
C LEU A 231 4.66 0.23 12.22
N GLN A 232 4.05 1.10 11.41
CA GLN A 232 4.04 0.95 9.96
C GLN A 232 5.44 1.13 9.34
N GLY A 233 6.36 1.85 10.00
CA GLY A 233 7.77 1.95 9.60
C GLY A 233 8.69 0.89 10.22
N GLY A 234 8.20 0.08 11.16
CA GLY A 234 8.97 -0.91 11.92
C GLY A 234 8.64 -0.85 13.41
N GLY A 235 9.03 0.24 14.07
CA GLY A 235 8.71 0.50 15.48
C GLY A 235 9.67 -0.17 16.44
N HIS A 236 10.76 0.51 16.80
CA HIS A 236 11.67 0.07 17.86
C HIS A 236 11.20 0.58 19.23
N GLY A 237 11.70 -0.04 20.30
CA GLY A 237 11.23 0.25 21.65
C GLY A 237 11.89 -0.59 22.75
N PRO A 238 11.62 -0.27 24.02
CA PRO A 238 12.32 -0.84 25.19
C PRO A 238 11.96 -2.31 25.44
N LEU A 239 10.81 -2.76 24.94
CA LEU A 239 10.39 -4.17 24.95
C LEU A 239 10.89 -4.97 23.73
N GLY A 240 11.61 -4.32 22.81
CA GLY A 240 11.99 -4.85 21.52
C GLY A 240 12.79 -6.16 21.58
N SER A 241 13.75 -6.26 22.49
CA SER A 241 14.58 -7.49 22.64
C SER A 241 13.83 -8.70 23.14
N ARG A 242 12.62 -8.51 23.68
CA ARG A 242 11.81 -9.62 24.16
C ARG A 242 10.73 -10.03 23.15
N TYR A 243 10.20 -9.06 22.42
CA TYR A 243 8.97 -9.24 21.63
C TYR A 243 9.08 -8.81 20.16
N GLY A 244 10.24 -8.32 19.72
CA GLY A 244 10.45 -7.81 18.38
C GLY A 244 9.99 -6.37 18.18
N LEU A 245 10.05 -5.92 16.93
CA LEU A 245 9.57 -4.59 16.53
C LEU A 245 8.04 -4.50 16.64
N GLY A 246 7.50 -3.28 16.60
CA GLY A 246 6.05 -3.04 16.52
C GLY A 246 5.41 -3.82 15.37
N ALA A 247 6.02 -3.78 14.19
CA ALA A 247 5.62 -4.53 13.00
C ALA A 247 5.66 -6.08 13.17
N ASP A 248 6.44 -6.61 14.11
CA ASP A 248 6.49 -8.06 14.42
C ASP A 248 5.32 -8.51 15.32
N ASN A 249 4.64 -7.54 15.95
CA ASN A 249 3.55 -7.77 16.89
C ASN A 249 2.16 -7.59 16.27
N VAL A 250 2.08 -7.18 15.00
CA VAL A 250 0.79 -6.98 14.33
C VAL A 250 0.13 -8.31 13.99
N LEU A 251 -1.18 -8.36 14.23
CA LEU A 251 -2.06 -9.48 13.91
C LEU A 251 -3.04 -9.10 12.79
N GLU A 252 -3.59 -7.88 12.86
CA GLU A 252 -4.57 -7.39 11.89
C GLU A 252 -4.48 -5.87 11.72
N PHE A 253 -4.84 -5.38 10.52
CA PHE A 253 -5.21 -3.99 10.29
C PHE A 253 -6.64 -3.91 9.78
N GLU A 254 -7.41 -2.94 10.28
CA GLU A 254 -8.65 -2.48 9.67
C GLU A 254 -8.35 -1.18 8.92
N VAL A 255 -8.67 -1.13 7.62
CA VAL A 255 -8.24 -0.05 6.74
C VAL A 255 -9.31 0.37 5.74
N VAL A 256 -9.18 1.59 5.23
CA VAL A 256 -9.89 2.08 4.04
C VAL A 256 -8.88 2.29 2.92
N THR A 257 -9.08 1.64 1.78
CA THR A 257 -8.27 1.83 0.56
C THR A 257 -8.73 3.06 -0.21
N VAL A 258 -7.93 3.53 -1.18
CA VAL A 258 -8.26 4.76 -1.93
C VAL A 258 -9.53 4.61 -2.78
N ASN A 259 -9.88 3.40 -3.22
CA ASN A 259 -11.14 3.13 -3.90
C ASN A 259 -12.36 3.03 -2.95
N GLY A 260 -12.16 3.30 -1.66
CA GLY A 260 -13.20 3.36 -0.63
C GLY A 260 -13.62 2.01 -0.06
N GLN A 261 -12.87 0.93 -0.29
CA GLN A 261 -13.14 -0.37 0.32
C GLN A 261 -12.71 -0.37 1.78
N HIS A 262 -13.60 -0.82 2.67
CA HIS A 262 -13.30 -1.08 4.07
C HIS A 262 -12.84 -2.54 4.22
N LEU A 263 -11.55 -2.74 4.46
CA LEU A 263 -10.91 -4.06 4.45
C LEU A 263 -10.31 -4.40 5.83
N VAL A 264 -10.17 -5.70 6.08
CA VAL A 264 -9.30 -6.24 7.12
C VAL A 264 -8.13 -6.94 6.45
N ALA A 265 -6.91 -6.59 6.84
CA ALA A 265 -5.68 -7.21 6.36
C ALA A 265 -5.02 -8.01 7.49
N THR A 266 -4.79 -9.30 7.23
CA THR A 266 -4.18 -10.28 8.15
C THR A 266 -3.15 -11.13 7.38
N PRO A 267 -2.35 -11.97 8.06
CA PRO A 267 -1.46 -12.91 7.38
C PRO A 267 -2.15 -13.91 6.44
N THR A 268 -3.48 -14.02 6.47
CA THR A 268 -4.27 -14.96 5.63
C THR A 268 -5.40 -14.29 4.85
N GLN A 269 -5.51 -12.96 4.87
CA GLN A 269 -6.54 -12.18 4.19
C GLN A 269 -5.97 -10.83 3.78
N ASN A 270 -6.02 -10.47 2.49
CA ASN A 270 -5.30 -9.28 1.98
C ASN A 270 -3.82 -9.30 2.43
N GLU A 271 -3.17 -10.47 2.28
CA GLU A 271 -1.86 -10.78 2.87
C GLU A 271 -0.75 -9.83 2.41
N ASP A 272 -0.84 -9.39 1.16
CA ASP A 272 0.07 -8.42 0.57
C ASP A 272 -0.09 -7.04 1.20
N LEU A 273 -1.32 -6.57 1.41
CA LEU A 273 -1.58 -5.33 2.15
C LEU A 273 -1.12 -5.42 3.61
N PHE A 274 -1.41 -6.53 4.30
CA PHE A 274 -0.92 -6.78 5.65
C PHE A 274 0.61 -6.71 5.72
N TRP A 275 1.28 -7.38 4.78
CA TRP A 275 2.74 -7.39 4.68
C TRP A 275 3.29 -5.98 4.48
N ALA A 276 2.69 -5.18 3.58
CA ALA A 276 3.12 -3.82 3.28
C ALA A 276 2.90 -2.84 4.45
N LEU A 277 1.75 -2.91 5.11
CA LEU A 277 1.46 -2.07 6.30
C LEU A 277 2.34 -2.44 7.50
N SER A 278 2.87 -3.66 7.55
CA SER A 278 3.77 -4.15 8.60
C SER A 278 5.24 -3.82 8.29
N GLY A 279 5.62 -2.54 8.27
CA GLY A 279 7.02 -2.11 8.10
C GLY A 279 7.36 -1.46 6.75
N GLY A 280 6.40 -1.34 5.82
CA GLY A 280 6.57 -0.72 4.51
C GLY A 280 6.36 0.80 4.47
N GLY A 281 6.16 1.42 5.64
CA GLY A 281 6.03 2.88 5.81
C GLY A 281 4.58 3.38 5.89
N PRO A 282 4.38 4.53 6.56
CA PRO A 282 3.06 5.09 6.79
C PRO A 282 2.38 5.68 5.57
N GLY A 283 1.05 5.72 5.62
CA GLY A 283 0.23 6.65 4.85
C GLY A 283 0.29 6.45 3.34
N ASN A 284 0.64 5.24 2.89
CA ASN A 284 1.00 5.01 1.50
C ASN A 284 0.26 3.87 0.80
N PHE A 285 -0.38 2.95 1.53
CA PHE A 285 -1.09 1.80 0.94
C PHE A 285 -2.61 1.86 1.19
N ALA A 286 -2.99 2.27 2.39
CA ALA A 286 -4.38 2.44 2.83
C ALA A 286 -4.39 3.32 4.10
N ILE A 287 -5.56 3.80 4.49
CA ILE A 287 -5.76 4.55 5.74
C ILE A 287 -6.17 3.59 6.84
N ALA A 288 -5.33 3.44 7.86
CA ALA A 288 -5.64 2.59 9.02
C ALA A 288 -6.69 3.25 9.92
N LEU A 289 -7.68 2.45 10.33
CA LEU A 289 -8.69 2.81 11.32
C LEU A 289 -8.40 2.16 12.68
N SER A 290 -7.97 0.91 12.67
CA SER A 290 -7.53 0.19 13.87
C SER A 290 -6.48 -0.86 13.54
N VAL A 291 -5.73 -1.27 14.56
CA VAL A 291 -4.73 -2.34 14.50
C VAL A 291 -4.95 -3.30 15.66
N THR A 292 -4.76 -4.59 15.41
CA THR A 292 -4.70 -5.61 16.47
C THR A 292 -3.25 -6.02 16.69
N LEU A 293 -2.74 -5.84 17.92
CA LEU A 293 -1.38 -6.24 18.32
C LEU A 293 -1.41 -7.38 19.33
N LYS A 294 -0.33 -8.17 19.36
CA LYS A 294 -0.05 -9.10 20.46
C LYS A 294 0.07 -8.32 21.78
N ALA A 295 -0.56 -8.85 22.83
CA ALA A 295 -0.35 -8.41 24.20
C ALA A 295 0.31 -9.56 24.97
N HIS A 296 1.20 -9.20 25.90
CA HIS A 296 2.04 -10.16 26.60
C HIS A 296 1.74 -10.13 28.10
N PRO A 297 1.88 -11.24 28.84
CA PRO A 297 1.81 -11.20 30.29
C PRO A 297 2.78 -10.16 30.85
N ASP A 298 2.29 -9.33 31.77
CA ASP A 298 3.12 -8.38 32.48
C ASP A 298 3.92 -9.08 33.59
N GLY A 299 4.91 -8.38 34.12
CA GLY A 299 5.76 -8.85 35.20
C GLY A 299 6.83 -7.84 35.55
N LYS A 300 7.72 -8.25 36.46
CA LYS A 300 8.85 -7.43 36.90
C LYS A 300 9.74 -7.04 35.72
N VAL A 301 10.28 -5.83 35.78
CA VAL A 301 11.21 -5.31 34.77
C VAL A 301 12.36 -4.64 35.48
N ALA A 302 13.58 -5.10 35.22
CA ALA A 302 14.79 -4.42 35.65
C ALA A 302 15.15 -3.30 34.68
N GLY A 303 15.63 -2.19 35.21
CA GLY A 303 16.17 -1.09 34.43
C GLY A 303 17.39 -0.46 35.05
N ALA A 304 18.17 0.19 34.20
CA ALA A 304 19.33 0.95 34.62
C ALA A 304 19.52 2.20 33.77
N GLN A 305 20.06 3.24 34.38
CA GLN A 305 20.46 4.49 33.71
C GLN A 305 21.77 4.99 34.33
N TRP A 306 22.61 5.61 33.53
CA TRP A 306 23.76 6.34 34.06
C TRP A 306 24.20 7.45 33.12
N ILE A 307 24.82 8.48 33.70
CA ILE A 307 25.35 9.63 32.97
C ILE A 307 26.83 9.80 33.34
N MET A 308 27.69 9.81 32.33
CA MET A 308 29.13 10.00 32.43
C MET A 308 29.54 11.29 31.69
N PRO A 309 29.78 12.40 32.39
CA PRO A 309 30.30 13.61 31.76
C PRO A 309 31.68 13.40 31.15
N ASN A 310 31.97 14.10 30.06
CA ASN A 310 33.28 14.13 29.44
C ASN A 310 34.22 15.08 30.20
N THR A 311 34.87 14.57 31.26
CA THR A 311 35.86 15.33 32.04
C THR A 311 37.30 15.08 31.61
N ASP A 312 37.54 14.00 30.87
CA ASP A 312 38.83 13.61 30.29
C ASP A 312 38.55 12.97 28.93
N ASN A 313 38.95 13.64 27.86
CA ASN A 313 38.54 13.26 26.51
C ASN A 313 39.15 11.92 26.05
N ASP A 314 40.38 11.61 26.44
CA ASP A 314 41.01 10.34 26.05
C ASP A 314 40.35 9.17 26.80
N ALA A 315 40.06 9.34 28.09
CA ALA A 315 39.32 8.37 28.88
C ALA A 315 37.88 8.19 28.36
N PHE A 316 37.21 9.28 28.00
CA PHE A 316 35.84 9.26 27.46
C PHE A 316 35.73 8.37 26.23
N TRP A 317 36.60 8.58 25.23
CA TRP A 317 36.60 7.77 24.03
C TRP A 317 37.06 6.33 24.29
N LYS A 318 37.91 6.11 25.30
CA LYS A 318 38.27 4.76 25.71
C LYS A 318 37.10 4.01 26.32
N VAL A 319 36.26 4.69 27.10
CA VAL A 319 35.02 4.11 27.63
C VAL A 319 34.05 3.77 26.49
N LEU A 320 33.90 4.61 25.47
CA LEU A 320 33.05 4.30 24.30
C LEU A 320 33.51 3.05 23.54
N ASP A 321 34.83 2.88 23.35
CA ASP A 321 35.42 1.65 22.77
C ASP A 321 35.08 0.40 23.61
N ILE A 322 35.30 0.50 24.92
CA ILE A 322 35.02 -0.59 25.87
C ILE A 322 33.51 -0.89 25.90
N TRP A 323 32.66 0.12 25.90
CA TRP A 323 31.20 -0.03 25.88
C TRP A 323 30.73 -0.80 24.64
N LEU A 324 31.14 -0.36 23.45
CA LEU A 324 30.78 -1.02 22.20
C LEU A 324 31.25 -2.48 22.16
N LYS A 325 32.43 -2.77 22.70
CA LYS A 325 32.94 -4.14 22.88
C LYS A 325 32.04 -4.97 23.80
N HIS A 326 31.64 -4.44 24.95
CA HIS A 326 30.76 -5.14 25.91
C HIS A 326 29.32 -5.26 25.41
N TRP A 327 28.83 -4.31 24.61
CA TRP A 327 27.47 -4.37 24.07
C TRP A 327 27.27 -5.59 23.16
N VAL A 328 28.27 -5.98 22.36
CA VAL A 328 28.18 -7.23 21.57
C VAL A 328 27.92 -8.46 22.46
N ILE A 329 28.39 -8.45 23.71
CA ILE A 329 28.16 -9.52 24.69
C ILE A 329 26.78 -9.36 25.34
N LEU A 330 26.42 -8.14 25.75
CA LEU A 330 25.11 -7.84 26.35
C LEU A 330 23.95 -8.14 25.42
N ASP A 331 24.13 -7.95 24.11
CA ASP A 331 23.14 -8.27 23.07
C ASP A 331 22.82 -9.77 22.99
N LEU A 332 23.67 -10.65 23.55
CA LEU A 332 23.38 -12.09 23.66
C LEU A 332 22.41 -12.43 24.80
N LEU A 333 22.13 -11.48 25.70
CA LEU A 333 21.21 -11.67 26.82
C LEU A 333 19.76 -11.54 26.33
N PRO A 334 18.96 -12.62 26.33
CA PRO A 334 17.61 -12.57 25.79
C PRO A 334 16.73 -11.59 26.57
N GLY A 335 16.05 -10.70 25.86
CA GLY A 335 15.14 -9.71 26.44
C GLY A 335 15.79 -8.41 26.90
N LEU A 336 17.12 -8.28 26.93
CA LEU A 336 17.79 -7.04 27.35
C LEU A 336 17.85 -6.03 26.20
N SER A 337 17.04 -4.97 26.27
CA SER A 337 17.12 -3.81 25.37
C SER A 337 17.98 -2.71 25.99
N ILE A 338 18.78 -2.05 25.17
CA ILE A 338 19.71 -0.99 25.59
C ILE A 338 19.55 0.19 24.65
N ALA A 339 19.43 1.41 25.17
CA ALA A 339 19.82 2.59 24.43
C ALA A 339 20.82 3.44 25.19
N SER A 340 21.84 3.86 24.47
CA SER A 340 22.87 4.77 24.96
C SER A 340 23.06 5.88 23.95
N ALA A 341 23.45 7.07 24.39
CA ALA A 341 23.75 8.19 23.52
C ALA A 341 24.98 8.94 24.01
N PHE A 342 25.66 9.64 23.13
CA PHE A 342 26.75 10.54 23.52
C PHE A 342 26.80 11.77 22.62
N ASN A 343 27.37 12.84 23.14
CA ASN A 343 27.81 14.01 22.41
C ASN A 343 29.22 14.38 22.90
N GLU A 344 29.70 15.59 22.58
CA GLU A 344 31.03 16.03 23.04
C GLU A 344 31.11 16.22 24.57
N GLN A 345 29.97 16.43 25.24
CA GLN A 345 29.90 16.78 26.66
C GLN A 345 29.67 15.58 27.58
N MET A 346 29.01 14.52 27.11
CA MET A 346 28.64 13.38 27.96
C MET A 346 28.34 12.10 27.18
N PHE A 347 28.38 10.99 27.89
CA PHE A 347 27.92 9.67 27.47
C PHE A 347 26.86 9.19 28.47
N ILE A 348 25.74 8.71 27.96
CA ILE A 348 24.59 8.31 28.76
C ILE A 348 24.13 6.92 28.34
N LEU A 349 23.83 6.06 29.32
CA LEU A 349 22.88 4.97 29.15
C LEU A 349 21.51 5.54 29.44
N ASN A 350 20.76 5.85 28.38
CA ASN A 350 19.40 6.40 28.50
C ASN A 350 18.52 5.41 29.25
N TYR A 351 18.59 4.14 28.86
CA TYR A 351 18.00 3.05 29.61
C TYR A 351 18.64 1.71 29.21
N ALA A 352 18.68 0.80 30.17
CA ALA A 352 18.58 -0.63 29.93
C ALA A 352 17.21 -1.11 30.40
N SER A 353 16.57 -2.02 29.67
CA SER A 353 15.28 -2.60 30.03
C SER A 353 15.34 -4.10 29.86
N TRP A 354 15.13 -4.83 30.95
CA TRP A 354 15.19 -6.29 30.95
C TRP A 354 13.93 -6.88 31.58
N PRO A 355 12.90 -7.13 30.75
CA PRO A 355 11.66 -7.75 31.21
C PRO A 355 11.93 -9.13 31.80
N ASP A 356 11.28 -9.42 32.91
CA ASP A 356 11.36 -10.68 33.67
C ASP A 356 12.70 -10.93 34.39
N ALA A 357 13.61 -9.96 34.41
CA ALA A 357 14.87 -10.00 35.15
C ALA A 357 14.81 -9.14 36.42
N SER A 358 15.67 -9.44 37.40
CA SER A 358 15.84 -8.64 38.61
C SER A 358 16.92 -7.57 38.45
N ALA A 359 16.88 -6.54 39.31
CA ALA A 359 17.90 -5.51 39.36
C ALA A 359 19.31 -6.10 39.57
N GLU A 360 19.46 -7.14 40.40
CA GLU A 360 20.76 -7.80 40.63
C GLU A 360 21.29 -8.50 39.38
N GLN A 361 20.42 -9.12 38.59
CA GLN A 361 20.82 -9.75 37.33
C GLN A 361 21.33 -8.69 36.33
N LEU A 362 20.64 -7.56 36.24
CA LEU A 362 21.05 -6.45 35.38
C LEU A 362 22.36 -5.82 35.86
N SER A 363 22.52 -5.55 37.16
CA SER A 363 23.78 -5.07 37.72
C SER A 363 24.93 -6.05 37.44
N ALA A 364 24.69 -7.36 37.62
CA ALA A 364 25.69 -8.39 37.34
C ALA A 364 26.14 -8.42 35.88
N ALA A 365 25.22 -8.19 34.94
CA ALA A 365 25.54 -8.10 33.51
C ALA A 365 26.48 -6.92 33.18
N PHE A 366 26.41 -5.81 33.92
CA PHE A 366 27.29 -4.66 33.71
C PHE A 366 28.63 -4.72 34.45
N ILE A 367 28.82 -5.63 35.41
CA ILE A 367 30.09 -5.76 36.16
C ILE A 367 31.31 -5.83 35.23
N PRO A 368 31.35 -6.65 34.16
CA PRO A 368 32.52 -6.73 33.29
C PRO A 368 32.90 -5.39 32.62
N PHE A 369 31.91 -4.57 32.28
CA PHE A 369 32.14 -3.23 31.73
C PHE A 369 32.73 -2.30 32.78
N PHE A 370 32.09 -2.21 33.95
CA PHE A 370 32.55 -1.33 35.03
C PHE A 370 33.94 -1.70 35.57
N GLU A 371 34.25 -3.00 35.64
CA GLU A 371 35.59 -3.48 36.04
C GLU A 371 36.68 -3.11 35.03
N GLU A 372 36.39 -3.06 33.72
CA GLU A 372 37.38 -2.70 32.70
C GLU A 372 37.67 -1.19 32.67
N ILE A 373 36.73 -0.35 33.12
CA ILE A 373 36.89 1.11 33.14
C ILE A 373 37.30 1.69 34.51
N LYS A 374 37.39 0.86 35.57
CA LYS A 374 37.54 1.32 36.96
C LYS A 374 38.77 2.19 37.25
N ASP A 375 39.84 2.01 36.50
CA ASP A 375 41.11 2.73 36.67
C ASP A 375 41.20 3.95 35.74
N LEU A 376 40.18 4.21 34.91
CA LEU A 376 40.09 5.40 34.07
C LEU A 376 39.60 6.61 34.90
N PRO A 377 40.06 7.83 34.60
CA PRO A 377 39.67 9.05 35.32
C PRO A 377 38.27 9.56 34.92
N VAL A 378 37.25 8.70 35.04
CA VAL A 378 35.85 9.01 34.71
C VAL A 378 34.98 9.03 35.97
N GLN A 379 33.87 9.76 35.91
CA GLN A 379 32.88 9.82 37.00
C GLN A 379 31.48 9.71 36.44
N PHE A 380 30.57 9.11 37.22
CA PHE A 380 29.16 9.01 36.89
C PHE A 380 28.38 9.95 37.80
N THR A 381 27.59 10.86 37.22
CA THR A 381 26.73 11.80 37.97
C THR A 381 25.36 11.19 38.29
N VAL A 382 24.93 10.25 37.45
CA VAL A 382 23.79 9.36 37.69
C VAL A 382 24.30 7.94 37.49
N ASN A 383 23.95 7.03 38.39
CA ASN A 383 24.16 5.60 38.23
C ASN A 383 23.13 4.85 39.06
N GLU A 384 22.09 4.38 38.39
CA GLU A 384 20.94 3.75 39.02
C GLU A 384 20.64 2.43 38.34
N THR A 385 20.26 1.45 39.16
CA THR A 385 19.65 0.21 38.72
C THR A 385 18.49 -0.08 39.66
N ALA A 386 17.30 -0.30 39.11
CA ALA A 386 16.08 -0.55 39.85
C ALA A 386 15.26 -1.64 39.18
N GLU A 387 14.35 -2.26 39.92
CA GLU A 387 13.30 -3.10 39.37
C GLU A 387 11.94 -2.53 39.71
N HIS A 388 10.99 -2.68 38.79
CA HIS A 388 9.60 -2.29 38.97
C HIS A 388 8.69 -3.50 38.82
N ASP A 389 7.56 -3.51 39.51
CA ASP A 389 6.63 -4.66 39.52
C ASP A 389 5.83 -4.80 38.23
N THR A 390 5.66 -3.71 37.48
CA THR A 390 4.88 -3.68 36.23
C THR A 390 5.65 -2.98 35.12
N TRP A 391 5.33 -3.31 33.87
CA TRP A 391 5.88 -2.63 32.69
C TRP A 391 5.61 -1.13 32.71
N ARG A 392 4.40 -0.72 33.09
CA ARG A 392 4.02 0.71 33.08
C ARG A 392 4.86 1.51 34.07
N ASP A 393 5.09 1.00 35.27
CA ASP A 393 5.89 1.70 36.27
C ASP A 393 7.34 1.85 35.81
N HIS A 394 7.91 0.79 35.21
CA HIS A 394 9.23 0.85 34.58
C HIS A 394 9.30 1.89 33.44
N PHE A 395 8.31 1.89 32.56
CA PHE A 395 8.20 2.84 31.44
C PHE A 395 8.12 4.27 31.96
N GLN A 396 7.27 4.54 32.95
CA GLN A 396 7.18 5.87 33.57
C GLN A 396 8.44 6.29 34.29
N TYR A 397 9.21 5.35 34.82
CA TYR A 397 10.43 5.69 35.54
C TYR A 397 11.61 5.98 34.61
N PHE A 398 11.92 5.05 33.70
CA PHE A 398 13.15 5.12 32.88
C PHE A 398 12.98 5.80 31.53
N THR A 399 11.74 6.01 31.05
CA THR A 399 11.51 6.59 29.71
C THR A 399 10.76 7.93 29.76
N GLN A 400 10.78 8.63 30.89
CA GLN A 400 10.24 10.00 31.01
C GLN A 400 11.40 11.01 31.08
N PHE A 401 11.85 11.48 29.92
CA PHE A 401 12.79 12.59 29.80
C PHE A 401 12.23 13.65 28.85
N PRO A 402 12.74 14.90 28.87
CA PRO A 402 12.27 15.94 27.97
C PRO A 402 12.43 15.49 26.52
N TYR A 403 11.32 15.39 25.80
CA TYR A 403 11.33 15.10 24.37
C TYR A 403 11.45 16.42 23.64
N ASP A 404 12.67 16.78 23.24
CA ASP A 404 12.84 17.93 22.37
C ASP A 404 12.31 17.62 20.97
N THR A 405 11.64 18.60 20.40
CA THR A 405 10.99 18.56 19.10
C THR A 405 11.64 19.47 18.08
N HIS A 406 12.54 20.34 18.53
CA HIS A 406 13.33 21.25 17.70
C HIS A 406 14.62 20.56 17.35
N ASN A 407 14.54 19.56 16.47
CA ASN A 407 15.72 18.89 15.99
C ASN A 407 15.56 18.39 14.55
N THR A 408 16.72 18.14 13.96
CA THR A 408 16.87 17.35 12.75
C THR A 408 17.44 15.98 13.13
N ASN A 409 16.91 14.92 12.53
CA ASN A 409 17.29 13.54 12.82
C ASN A 409 17.69 12.80 11.54
N GLY A 410 18.70 11.92 11.64
CA GLY A 410 19.09 10.97 10.60
C GLY A 410 19.82 9.77 11.18
N GLY A 411 19.94 8.66 10.45
CA GLY A 411 20.45 7.44 11.08
C GLY A 411 20.98 6.37 10.15
N ARG A 412 21.49 5.29 10.76
CA ARG A 412 22.00 4.10 10.06
C ARG A 412 21.95 2.86 10.96
N PHE A 413 21.63 1.70 10.39
CA PHE A 413 21.81 0.43 11.08
C PHE A 413 23.28 0.06 11.17
N ILE A 414 23.74 -0.22 12.38
CA ILE A 414 25.12 -0.65 12.63
C ILE A 414 25.11 -2.16 12.91
N PRO A 415 25.62 -3.00 11.98
CA PRO A 415 25.62 -4.45 12.14
C PRO A 415 26.60 -4.89 13.21
N ARG A 416 26.29 -6.02 13.86
CA ARG A 416 27.17 -6.65 14.88
C ARG A 416 28.60 -6.87 14.37
N THR A 417 28.74 -7.21 13.09
CA THR A 417 30.04 -7.46 12.43
C THR A 417 30.89 -6.20 12.36
N LEU A 418 30.31 -5.03 12.08
CA LEU A 418 31.03 -3.75 12.08
C LEU A 418 31.59 -3.44 13.48
N VAL A 419 30.80 -3.62 14.54
CA VAL A 419 31.25 -3.38 15.92
C VAL A 419 32.28 -4.40 16.39
N ARG A 420 32.21 -5.64 15.91
CA ARG A 420 33.17 -6.69 16.27
C ARG A 420 34.51 -6.52 15.55
N ASP A 421 34.46 -6.29 14.24
CA ASP A 421 35.60 -6.45 13.35
C ASP A 421 36.23 -5.11 12.93
N HIS A 422 35.45 -4.02 12.96
CA HIS A 422 35.83 -2.69 12.43
C HIS A 422 35.45 -1.54 13.38
N ARG A 423 35.49 -1.79 14.71
CA ARG A 423 35.06 -0.83 15.74
C ARG A 423 35.82 0.49 15.72
N ASP A 424 37.11 0.45 15.43
CA ASP A 424 37.97 1.64 15.41
C ASP A 424 37.54 2.61 14.30
N GLU A 425 37.12 2.10 13.14
CA GLU A 425 36.59 2.89 12.03
C GLU A 425 35.25 3.54 12.43
N LEU A 426 34.36 2.77 13.06
CA LEU A 426 33.08 3.29 13.58
C LEU A 426 33.28 4.40 14.62
N LEU A 427 34.17 4.19 15.59
CA LEU A 427 34.49 5.19 16.62
C LEU A 427 35.12 6.45 16.01
N SER A 428 35.98 6.29 14.98
CA SER A 428 36.54 7.43 14.27
C SER A 428 35.45 8.26 13.58
N THR A 429 34.48 7.61 12.93
CA THR A 429 33.33 8.28 12.32
C THR A 429 32.42 8.94 13.36
N PHE A 430 32.15 8.27 14.46
CA PHE A 430 31.41 8.85 15.59
C PHE A 430 32.11 10.08 16.16
N ARG A 431 33.43 10.05 16.33
CA ARG A 431 34.21 11.20 16.76
C ARG A 431 34.13 12.34 15.77
N SER A 432 34.23 12.09 14.46
CA SER A 432 34.11 13.14 13.45
C SER A 432 32.72 13.77 13.39
N ILE A 433 31.68 13.04 13.77
CA ILE A 433 30.31 13.57 13.83
C ILE A 433 30.16 14.53 15.01
N VAL A 434 30.65 14.19 16.21
CA VAL A 434 30.35 14.97 17.43
C VAL A 434 31.35 16.07 17.76
N THR A 435 32.62 15.96 17.36
CA THR A 435 33.68 16.91 17.76
C THR A 435 33.49 18.30 17.15
N ASN A 436 33.46 19.35 17.98
CA ASN A 436 33.17 20.74 17.59
C ASN A 436 31.81 20.92 16.87
N THR A 437 30.80 20.15 17.25
CA THR A 437 29.43 20.24 16.69
C THR A 437 28.39 20.23 17.80
N THR A 438 27.13 20.47 17.46
CA THR A 438 25.97 20.27 18.34
C THR A 438 25.34 18.88 18.18
N ALA A 439 25.91 18.02 17.34
CA ALA A 439 25.34 16.71 17.06
C ALA A 439 25.53 15.74 18.23
N GLY A 440 24.46 15.00 18.53
CA GLY A 440 24.49 13.82 19.40
C GLY A 440 24.35 12.54 18.59
N VAL A 441 24.92 11.44 19.08
CA VAL A 441 24.78 10.10 18.52
C VAL A 441 24.04 9.22 19.53
N GLY A 442 22.80 8.90 19.23
CA GLY A 442 22.01 7.85 19.87
C GLY A 442 22.26 6.49 19.24
N MET A 443 22.25 5.45 20.07
CA MET A 443 22.40 4.06 19.70
C MET A 443 21.28 3.27 20.38
N ILE A 444 20.42 2.63 19.58
CA ILE A 444 19.21 1.93 20.06
C ILE A 444 19.32 0.45 19.68
N GLY A 445 19.62 -0.39 20.67
CA GLY A 445 19.82 -1.82 20.52
C GLY A 445 18.68 -2.63 21.12
N GLY A 446 18.26 -3.65 20.36
CA GLY A 446 17.07 -4.44 20.70
C GLY A 446 17.12 -5.89 20.25
N ASN A 447 18.28 -6.43 19.86
CA ASN A 447 18.44 -7.77 19.25
C ASN A 447 17.24 -8.26 18.41
N TYR A 448 16.94 -7.57 17.31
CA TYR A 448 15.77 -7.86 16.48
C TYR A 448 15.93 -9.06 15.53
N THR A 449 16.88 -9.97 15.82
CA THR A 449 17.13 -11.17 15.00
C THR A 449 15.89 -12.05 14.94
N TYR A 450 15.66 -12.72 13.80
CA TYR A 450 14.54 -13.66 13.64
C TYR A 450 14.51 -14.75 14.72
N LEU A 451 15.70 -15.23 15.13
CA LEU A 451 15.82 -16.23 16.19
C LEU A 451 15.32 -15.70 17.54
N ASN A 452 15.64 -14.45 17.86
CA ASN A 452 15.26 -13.86 19.14
C ASN A 452 13.78 -13.45 19.19
N THR A 453 13.25 -12.89 18.10
CA THR A 453 11.86 -12.39 18.06
C THR A 453 10.84 -13.46 17.69
N GLY A 454 11.26 -14.57 17.09
CA GLY A 454 10.37 -15.60 16.53
C GLY A 454 9.67 -15.20 15.23
N ALA A 455 9.97 -14.02 14.67
CA ALA A 455 9.48 -13.60 13.36
C ALA A 455 10.10 -14.48 12.26
N SER A 456 9.34 -14.73 11.19
CA SER A 456 9.83 -15.50 10.04
C SER A 456 10.40 -14.57 8.97
N PRO A 457 11.51 -14.92 8.30
CA PRO A 457 12.00 -14.15 7.16
C PRO A 457 10.91 -13.91 6.12
N GLY A 458 10.74 -12.64 5.72
CA GLY A 458 9.72 -12.24 4.73
C GLY A 458 8.27 -12.18 5.24
N SER A 459 8.00 -12.40 6.53
CA SER A 459 6.62 -12.32 7.09
C SER A 459 6.05 -10.92 7.11
N ASN A 460 6.89 -9.89 7.05
CA ASN A 460 6.51 -8.47 7.03
C ASN A 460 7.53 -7.66 6.19
N ALA A 461 7.26 -6.38 5.99
CA ALA A 461 8.04 -5.50 5.10
C ALA A 461 9.18 -4.75 5.79
N VAL A 462 9.43 -5.03 7.08
CA VAL A 462 10.55 -4.44 7.84
C VAL A 462 11.85 -4.59 7.05
N ASN A 463 12.59 -3.48 6.94
CA ASN A 463 13.87 -3.43 6.24
C ASN A 463 14.84 -4.50 6.80
N PRO A 464 15.27 -5.50 6.00
CA PRO A 464 16.03 -6.66 6.50
C PRO A 464 17.29 -6.37 7.33
N PRO A 465 18.09 -5.31 7.07
CA PRO A 465 19.26 -4.98 7.89
C PRO A 465 18.95 -4.74 9.38
N TRP A 466 17.69 -4.47 9.76
CA TRP A 466 17.27 -4.50 11.17
C TRP A 466 17.65 -5.79 11.89
N ARG A 467 17.58 -6.91 11.18
CA ARG A 467 17.78 -8.26 11.73
C ARG A 467 19.25 -8.54 12.02
N ASP A 468 20.17 -7.85 11.35
CA ASP A 468 21.62 -7.99 11.53
C ASP A 468 22.23 -6.88 12.40
N ALA A 469 21.49 -5.77 12.59
CA ALA A 469 21.88 -4.64 13.42
C ALA A 469 22.11 -5.04 14.88
N LEU A 470 23.23 -4.56 15.46
CA LEU A 470 23.40 -4.51 16.91
C LEU A 470 22.53 -3.38 17.49
N PHE A 471 22.58 -2.22 16.83
CA PHE A 471 21.75 -1.06 17.13
C PHE A 471 21.44 -0.24 15.88
N SER A 472 20.35 0.50 15.92
CA SER A 472 20.10 1.64 15.02
C SER A 472 20.79 2.86 15.61
N THR A 473 21.65 3.51 14.82
CA THR A 473 22.18 4.83 15.15
C THR A 473 21.17 5.90 14.73
N ASN A 474 20.91 6.83 15.64
CA ASN A 474 20.09 8.01 15.45
C ASN A 474 20.95 9.22 15.83
N ILE A 475 21.28 10.05 14.85
CA ILE A 475 22.02 11.31 15.01
C ILE A 475 20.98 12.41 15.16
N ILE A 476 21.16 13.26 16.17
CA ILE A 476 20.26 14.36 16.47
C ILE A 476 21.05 15.66 16.47
N ILE A 477 20.55 16.67 15.76
CA ILE A 477 21.04 18.05 15.83
C ILE A 477 19.90 18.89 16.42
N GLU A 478 20.09 19.36 17.65
CA GLU A 478 19.13 20.24 18.34
C GLU A 478 19.23 21.67 17.80
N MET A 479 18.09 22.36 17.73
CA MET A 479 17.98 23.75 17.32
C MET A 479 17.19 24.56 18.35
N ALA A 480 17.50 25.85 18.45
CA ALA A 480 16.74 26.76 19.31
C ALA A 480 15.31 26.96 18.77
N VAL A 481 14.36 27.23 19.67
CA VAL A 481 12.93 27.43 19.31
C VAL A 481 12.70 28.67 18.43
N ASP A 482 13.61 29.63 18.52
CA ASP A 482 13.68 30.88 17.76
C ASP A 482 14.71 30.82 16.61
N ALA A 483 15.25 29.63 16.30
CA ALA A 483 16.16 29.48 15.17
C ALA A 483 15.41 29.74 13.85
N PRO A 484 15.93 30.61 12.96
CA PRO A 484 15.32 30.82 11.66
C PRO A 484 15.47 29.57 10.79
N TYR A 485 14.56 29.37 9.83
CA TYR A 485 14.47 28.19 8.98
C TYR A 485 15.75 27.88 8.20
N SER A 486 16.59 28.89 7.94
CA SER A 486 17.91 28.67 7.34
C SER A 486 18.78 27.72 8.18
N VAL A 487 18.69 27.77 9.51
CA VAL A 487 19.40 26.86 10.41
C VAL A 487 18.90 25.44 10.22
N ALA A 488 17.58 25.22 10.24
CA ALA A 488 16.99 23.90 10.03
C ALA A 488 17.38 23.29 8.67
N ARG A 489 17.52 24.12 7.62
CA ARG A 489 18.04 23.69 6.31
C ARG A 489 19.51 23.30 6.32
N ASP A 490 20.35 24.08 6.98
CA ASP A 490 21.78 23.80 7.06
C ASP A 490 22.01 22.52 7.90
N ASP A 491 21.27 22.34 8.99
CA ASP A 491 21.30 21.13 9.83
C ASP A 491 20.84 19.89 9.05
N LEU A 492 19.80 20.01 8.21
CA LEU A 492 19.36 18.92 7.33
C LEU A 492 20.45 18.52 6.32
N ALA A 493 21.13 19.50 5.71
CA ALA A 493 22.22 19.23 4.79
C ALA A 493 23.39 18.54 5.52
N GLN A 494 23.74 19.03 6.72
CA GLN A 494 24.77 18.46 7.57
C GLN A 494 24.43 17.03 8.02
N MET A 495 23.15 16.76 8.33
CA MET A 495 22.65 15.44 8.68
C MET A 495 22.84 14.43 7.55
N ASN A 496 22.56 14.82 6.30
CA ASN A 496 22.82 13.96 5.14
C ASN A 496 24.31 13.62 5.01
N MET A 497 25.21 14.58 5.26
CA MET A 497 26.65 14.31 5.26
C MET A 497 27.06 13.30 6.34
N TYR A 498 26.45 13.33 7.52
CA TYR A 498 26.72 12.34 8.57
C TYR A 498 26.19 10.96 8.21
N GLN A 499 24.98 10.89 7.64
CA GLN A 499 24.43 9.63 7.13
C GLN A 499 25.33 9.04 6.03
N ASP A 500 25.91 9.86 5.16
CA ASP A 500 26.86 9.41 4.13
C ASP A 500 28.14 8.81 4.72
N GLN A 501 28.68 9.41 5.80
CA GLN A 501 29.84 8.86 6.52
C GLN A 501 29.53 7.46 7.10
N LEU A 502 28.36 7.28 7.71
CA LEU A 502 27.94 5.97 8.23
C LEU A 502 27.59 4.97 7.12
N ARG A 503 27.04 5.44 5.99
CA ARG A 503 26.76 4.60 4.81
C ARG A 503 28.04 3.99 4.26
N ALA A 504 29.14 4.72 4.26
CA ALA A 504 30.44 4.22 3.79
C ALA A 504 30.94 3.00 4.59
N LEU A 505 30.60 2.91 5.88
CA LEU A 505 30.96 1.77 6.74
C LEU A 505 30.00 0.57 6.61
N THR A 506 28.82 0.78 6.01
CA THR A 506 27.73 -0.20 5.94
C THR A 506 27.15 -0.32 4.53
N PRO A 507 27.97 -0.67 3.51
CA PRO A 507 27.51 -0.78 2.13
C PRO A 507 26.41 -1.84 2.01
N GLY A 508 25.31 -1.49 1.33
CA GLY A 508 24.11 -2.34 1.23
C GLY A 508 23.30 -2.47 2.52
N GLY A 509 23.70 -1.79 3.61
CA GLY A 509 22.90 -1.64 4.82
C GLY A 509 21.66 -0.78 4.62
N GLY A 510 21.06 -0.34 5.72
CA GLY A 510 19.87 0.51 5.70
C GLY A 510 19.83 1.49 6.86
N SER A 511 18.72 2.22 6.95
CA SER A 511 18.40 3.22 7.97
C SER A 511 16.94 3.06 8.38
N TYR A 512 16.62 3.48 9.61
CA TYR A 512 15.24 3.45 10.07
C TYR A 512 14.45 4.61 9.48
N MET A 513 13.52 4.31 8.57
CA MET A 513 12.80 5.31 7.79
C MET A 513 12.05 6.39 8.60
N SER A 514 11.67 6.11 9.85
CA SER A 514 10.95 7.06 10.69
C SER A 514 11.87 8.03 11.43
N GLU A 515 13.18 7.77 11.47
CA GLU A 515 14.23 8.60 12.09
C GLU A 515 15.31 8.86 11.03
N SER A 516 14.94 9.65 10.03
CA SER A 516 15.70 9.81 8.78
C SER A 516 15.34 11.14 8.11
N THR A 517 16.05 11.48 7.03
CA THR A 517 15.82 12.73 6.28
C THR A 517 14.92 12.50 5.07
N TYR A 518 14.05 13.47 4.77
CA TYR A 518 13.13 13.39 3.64
C TYR A 518 13.80 13.60 2.27
N ASN A 519 15.01 14.15 2.24
CA ASN A 519 15.75 14.47 1.01
C ASN A 519 16.98 13.57 0.80
N ASN A 520 17.04 12.41 1.47
CA ASN A 520 18.10 11.42 1.23
C ASN A 520 17.99 10.89 -0.21
N PRO A 521 19.00 11.08 -1.08
CA PRO A 521 18.94 10.60 -2.46
C PRO A 521 18.95 9.06 -2.58
N ASN A 522 19.36 8.34 -1.53
CA ASN A 522 19.43 6.87 -1.48
C ASN A 522 18.24 6.24 -0.75
N TRP A 523 17.17 7.01 -0.48
CA TRP A 523 16.05 6.60 0.36
C TRP A 523 15.44 5.24 0.01
N LYS A 524 15.35 4.87 -1.28
CA LYS A 524 14.80 3.56 -1.70
C LYS A 524 15.60 2.39 -1.10
N GLN A 525 16.93 2.45 -1.23
CA GLN A 525 17.83 1.45 -0.66
C GLN A 525 17.92 1.58 0.86
N ASP A 526 18.09 2.80 1.37
CA ASP A 526 18.33 3.03 2.78
C ASP A 526 17.09 2.66 3.63
N TYR A 527 15.88 3.01 3.19
CA TYR A 527 14.66 2.86 4.00
C TYR A 527 13.92 1.55 3.76
N TYR A 528 14.03 0.96 2.57
CA TYR A 528 13.30 -0.26 2.18
C TYR A 528 14.23 -1.39 1.75
N GLY A 529 15.35 -1.05 1.09
CA GLY A 529 16.31 -2.04 0.60
C GLY A 529 15.65 -3.06 -0.32
N SER A 530 15.93 -4.35 -0.11
CA SER A 530 15.39 -5.44 -0.95
C SER A 530 13.86 -5.61 -0.92
N THR A 531 13.13 -4.94 -0.02
CA THR A 531 11.67 -5.02 0.03
C THR A 531 10.97 -4.04 -0.92
N TYR A 532 11.69 -3.04 -1.44
CA TYR A 532 11.13 -1.93 -2.21
C TYR A 532 10.30 -2.39 -3.42
N ASP A 533 10.82 -3.29 -4.25
CA ASP A 533 10.13 -3.71 -5.48
C ASP A 533 8.80 -4.43 -5.20
N LYS A 534 8.74 -5.21 -4.10
CA LYS A 534 7.48 -5.85 -3.68
C LYS A 534 6.50 -4.82 -3.14
N LEU A 535 6.98 -3.89 -2.31
CA LEU A 535 6.16 -2.78 -1.83
C LEU A 535 5.62 -1.95 -2.99
N LEU A 536 6.43 -1.70 -4.02
CA LEU A 536 6.04 -0.92 -5.19
C LEU A 536 4.88 -1.58 -5.94
N ARG A 537 4.97 -2.89 -6.20
CA ARG A 537 3.85 -3.64 -6.82
C ARG A 537 2.56 -3.56 -5.99
N ILE A 538 2.68 -3.62 -4.67
CA ILE A 538 1.52 -3.52 -3.76
C ILE A 538 0.96 -2.11 -3.77
N LYS A 539 1.81 -1.07 -3.79
CA LYS A 539 1.41 0.32 -3.95
C LYS A 539 0.61 0.51 -5.23
N HIS A 540 1.08 0.00 -6.37
CA HIS A 540 0.35 0.07 -7.64
C HIS A 540 -0.99 -0.68 -7.61
N LYS A 541 -1.07 -1.80 -6.90
CA LYS A 541 -2.33 -2.54 -6.73
C LYS A 541 -3.37 -1.75 -5.94
N TYR A 542 -2.98 -1.11 -4.83
CA TYR A 542 -3.92 -0.46 -3.90
C TYR A 542 -4.10 1.04 -4.12
N ASP A 543 -3.17 1.72 -4.77
CA ASP A 543 -3.21 3.14 -5.09
C ASP A 543 -2.42 3.47 -6.38
N PRO A 544 -2.94 3.04 -7.55
CA PRO A 544 -2.27 3.24 -8.85
C PRO A 544 -2.20 4.71 -9.27
N GLU A 545 -3.08 5.56 -8.75
CA GLU A 545 -3.14 6.99 -9.08
C GLU A 545 -2.24 7.85 -8.18
N GLY A 546 -1.58 7.24 -7.17
CA GLY A 546 -0.79 7.96 -6.19
C GLY A 546 -1.61 9.01 -5.43
N ILE A 547 -2.84 8.68 -5.03
CA ILE A 547 -3.70 9.55 -4.21
C ILE A 547 -3.06 9.74 -2.83
N LEU A 548 -2.56 8.65 -2.25
CA LEU A 548 -1.78 8.67 -1.02
C LEU A 548 -0.34 8.99 -1.40
N TRP A 549 0.10 10.18 -1.03
CA TRP A 549 1.46 10.63 -1.28
C TRP A 549 2.09 11.16 0.01
N ALA A 550 3.35 10.79 0.22
CA ALA A 550 4.19 11.29 1.28
C ALA A 550 5.64 11.32 0.78
N SER A 551 6.45 12.25 1.29
CA SER A 551 7.88 12.33 0.97
C SER A 551 8.58 11.00 1.27
N VAL A 552 9.41 10.54 0.34
CA VAL A 552 10.20 9.28 0.41
C VAL A 552 9.38 8.04 0.79
N ALA A 553 8.08 8.07 0.49
CA ALA A 553 7.22 6.90 0.53
C ALA A 553 7.39 6.06 -0.74
N VAL A 554 7.04 4.78 -0.71
CA VAL A 554 7.05 3.92 -1.92
C VAL A 554 6.23 4.57 -3.05
N ALA A 555 6.79 4.63 -4.26
CA ALA A 555 6.26 5.35 -5.43
C ALA A 555 6.11 6.89 -5.29
N SER A 556 6.68 7.52 -4.26
CA SER A 556 6.56 8.99 -4.09
C SER A 556 7.20 9.80 -5.21
N ASP A 557 8.08 9.19 -6.01
CA ASP A 557 8.82 9.79 -7.12
C ASP A 557 8.32 9.34 -8.51
N GLU A 558 7.15 8.68 -8.61
CA GLU A 558 6.60 8.21 -9.88
C GLU A 558 5.48 9.10 -10.42
N VAL A 559 4.53 9.47 -9.55
CA VAL A 559 3.35 10.26 -9.96
C VAL A 559 3.54 11.74 -9.74
N TRP A 560 4.13 12.13 -8.61
CA TRP A 560 4.19 13.51 -8.14
C TRP A 560 5.63 13.92 -7.82
N THR A 561 5.98 15.15 -8.19
CA THR A 561 7.14 15.87 -7.67
C THR A 561 6.67 16.91 -6.67
N LEU A 562 7.37 17.01 -5.54
CA LEU A 562 7.17 18.10 -4.58
C LEU A 562 8.01 19.31 -5.03
N GLU A 563 7.34 20.41 -5.33
CA GLU A 563 7.97 21.67 -5.73
C GLU A 563 8.45 22.46 -4.50
N ASP A 564 9.34 23.43 -4.73
CA ASP A 564 9.92 24.29 -3.68
C ASP A 564 8.87 25.09 -2.89
N ASP A 565 7.73 25.39 -3.52
CA ASP A 565 6.59 26.08 -2.88
C ASP A 565 5.68 25.14 -2.06
N GLY A 566 5.99 23.83 -2.04
CA GLY A 566 5.25 22.79 -1.33
C GLY A 566 4.09 22.16 -2.14
N ARG A 567 3.87 22.59 -3.39
CA ARG A 567 2.84 22.05 -4.28
C ARG A 567 3.27 20.71 -4.87
N LEU A 568 2.30 19.82 -5.11
CA LEU A 568 2.54 18.56 -5.83
C LEU A 568 2.25 18.74 -7.32
N LEU A 569 3.28 18.56 -8.13
CA LEU A 569 3.25 18.61 -9.59
C LEU A 569 3.21 17.19 -10.16
N GLN A 570 2.25 16.88 -11.03
CA GLN A 570 2.17 15.57 -11.66
C GLN A 570 3.32 15.40 -12.67
N HIS A 571 3.96 14.23 -12.74
CA HIS A 571 4.95 13.97 -13.79
C HIS A 571 4.28 13.97 -15.18
N PRO A 572 4.84 14.68 -16.18
CA PRO A 572 4.28 14.74 -17.54
C PRO A 572 4.09 13.34 -18.18
N ASP A 573 4.96 12.40 -17.82
CA ASP A 573 4.97 11.03 -18.34
C ASP A 573 4.20 10.04 -17.46
N SER A 574 3.68 10.44 -16.29
CA SER A 574 3.02 9.52 -15.34
C SER A 574 1.80 8.83 -15.96
N LEU A 575 0.94 9.58 -16.65
CA LEU A 575 -0.24 9.01 -17.33
C LEU A 575 0.13 8.05 -18.48
N LEU A 576 1.31 8.21 -19.09
CA LEU A 576 1.84 7.31 -20.12
C LEU A 576 2.55 6.10 -19.50
N ALA A 577 3.32 6.27 -18.41
CA ALA A 577 4.07 5.21 -17.74
C ALA A 577 3.19 4.23 -16.96
N PHE A 578 2.04 4.64 -16.40
CA PHE A 578 1.07 3.72 -15.81
C PHE A 578 0.29 2.92 -16.87
N TYR A 579 -0.03 3.55 -18.01
CA TYR A 579 -0.59 2.87 -19.17
C TYR A 579 0.45 1.98 -19.89
N GLU A 580 1.74 2.33 -19.84
CA GLU A 580 2.82 1.57 -20.45
C GLU A 580 3.34 0.45 -19.55
N SER A 581 3.37 0.61 -18.22
CA SER A 581 3.80 -0.47 -17.31
C SER A 581 2.80 -1.64 -17.23
N ASP A 582 1.49 -1.37 -17.25
CA ASP A 582 0.46 -2.42 -17.41
C ASP A 582 0.44 -3.01 -18.85
N ARG A 583 1.02 -2.31 -19.83
CA ARG A 583 1.29 -2.82 -21.20
C ARG A 583 2.65 -3.51 -21.36
N MET A 584 3.57 -3.33 -20.41
CA MET A 584 4.93 -3.89 -20.44
C MET A 584 5.04 -5.19 -19.63
N ALA A 585 4.10 -5.47 -18.73
CA ALA A 585 3.93 -6.82 -18.19
C ALA A 585 3.42 -7.76 -19.30
N GLU A 586 4.08 -8.90 -19.47
CA GLU A 586 3.66 -9.92 -20.44
C GLU A 586 2.25 -10.43 -20.08
N LYS A 587 1.25 -10.16 -20.93
CA LYS A 587 -0.11 -10.70 -20.73
C LYS A 587 -0.25 -12.08 -21.36
N ILE A 588 -0.99 -12.97 -20.69
CA ILE A 588 -1.20 -14.35 -21.10
C ILE A 588 -2.66 -14.58 -21.49
N VAL A 589 -2.89 -14.89 -22.77
CA VAL A 589 -4.23 -15.05 -23.36
C VAL A 589 -4.42 -16.50 -23.79
N LEU A 590 -5.43 -17.19 -23.26
CA LEU A 590 -5.80 -18.55 -23.68
C LEU A 590 -7.08 -18.53 -24.53
N ILE A 591 -7.02 -19.13 -25.72
CA ILE A 591 -8.14 -19.20 -26.65
C ILE A 591 -8.44 -20.66 -26.97
N SER A 592 -9.66 -21.12 -26.66
CA SER A 592 -10.11 -22.47 -27.01
C SER A 592 -10.65 -22.55 -28.44
N GLY A 593 -10.32 -23.63 -29.16
CA GLY A 593 -10.72 -23.81 -30.56
C GLY A 593 -10.09 -22.78 -31.51
N ALA A 594 -8.83 -22.45 -31.27
CA ALA A 594 -8.12 -21.34 -31.92
C ALA A 594 -7.56 -21.64 -33.33
N ASN A 595 -7.80 -22.83 -33.88
CA ASN A 595 -7.21 -23.26 -35.15
C ASN A 595 -8.04 -22.92 -36.41
N ARG A 596 -9.28 -22.45 -36.26
CA ARG A 596 -10.13 -22.03 -37.39
C ARG A 596 -11.22 -21.03 -36.96
N GLY A 597 -11.88 -20.42 -37.94
CA GLY A 597 -13.04 -19.54 -37.73
C GLY A 597 -12.74 -18.38 -36.77
N ILE A 598 -13.68 -18.09 -35.88
CA ILE A 598 -13.56 -17.01 -34.87
C ILE A 598 -12.33 -17.20 -33.98
N GLY A 599 -12.09 -18.43 -33.49
CA GLY A 599 -10.94 -18.69 -32.62
C GLY A 599 -9.60 -18.39 -33.29
N ARG A 600 -9.46 -18.71 -34.59
CA ARG A 600 -8.27 -18.33 -35.36
C ARG A 600 -8.17 -16.83 -35.58
N GLY A 601 -9.28 -16.16 -35.91
CA GLY A 601 -9.29 -14.71 -36.09
C GLY A 601 -8.90 -13.96 -34.81
N LEU A 602 -9.41 -14.38 -33.65
CA LEU A 602 -9.03 -13.81 -32.35
C LEU A 602 -7.55 -14.05 -32.05
N LEU A 603 -7.05 -15.26 -32.31
CA LEU A 603 -5.65 -15.60 -32.13
C LEU A 603 -4.73 -14.77 -33.04
N GLU A 604 -5.09 -14.57 -34.31
CA GLU A 604 -4.35 -13.73 -35.25
C GLU A 604 -4.25 -12.28 -34.76
N VAL A 605 -5.35 -11.73 -34.23
CA VAL A 605 -5.37 -10.36 -33.69
C VAL A 605 -4.52 -10.23 -32.43
N TYR A 606 -4.60 -11.19 -31.49
CA TYR A 606 -3.77 -11.16 -30.28
C TYR A 606 -2.29 -11.40 -30.61
N LEU A 607 -1.94 -12.39 -31.44
CA LEU A 607 -0.54 -12.66 -31.78
C LEU A 607 0.17 -11.49 -32.44
N ALA A 608 -0.55 -10.64 -33.16
CA ALA A 608 0.01 -9.44 -33.80
C ALA A 608 0.36 -8.32 -32.79
N LYS A 609 -0.17 -8.35 -31.56
CA LYS A 609 0.15 -7.38 -30.50
C LYS A 609 1.50 -7.69 -29.86
N PRO A 610 2.24 -6.69 -29.35
CA PRO A 610 3.52 -6.92 -28.67
C PRO A 610 3.32 -7.52 -27.26
N ASN A 611 4.37 -8.18 -26.75
CA ASN A 611 4.51 -8.67 -25.38
C ASN A 611 3.37 -9.59 -24.87
N LEU A 612 2.88 -10.51 -25.71
CA LEU A 612 1.86 -11.48 -25.32
C LEU A 612 2.34 -12.94 -25.41
N THR A 613 2.00 -13.75 -24.41
CA THR A 613 1.91 -15.19 -24.58
C THR A 613 0.49 -15.56 -24.97
N VAL A 614 0.29 -16.02 -26.21
CA VAL A 614 -1.02 -16.48 -26.68
C VAL A 614 -1.03 -18.02 -26.73
N ILE A 615 -1.99 -18.62 -26.03
CA ILE A 615 -2.14 -20.07 -25.89
C ILE A 615 -3.32 -20.53 -26.74
N ALA A 616 -3.03 -21.32 -27.78
CA ALA A 616 -4.00 -21.96 -28.64
C ALA A 616 -4.39 -23.34 -28.08
N ALA A 617 -5.53 -23.42 -27.42
CA ALA A 617 -6.09 -24.66 -26.90
C ALA A 617 -6.93 -25.37 -27.97
N ASN A 618 -6.34 -26.37 -28.63
CA ASN A 618 -6.89 -27.02 -29.81
C ASN A 618 -7.17 -28.51 -29.57
N ARG A 619 -8.26 -29.03 -30.15
CA ARG A 619 -8.66 -30.46 -30.04
C ARG A 619 -7.53 -31.43 -30.43
N ASN A 620 -6.87 -31.11 -31.54
CA ASN A 620 -5.79 -31.91 -32.11
C ASN A 620 -4.63 -30.99 -32.55
N PRO A 621 -3.63 -30.78 -31.69
CA PRO A 621 -2.46 -29.95 -32.01
C PRO A 621 -1.71 -30.40 -33.28
N SER A 622 -1.75 -31.69 -33.63
CA SER A 622 -1.08 -32.24 -34.82
C SER A 622 -1.87 -32.04 -36.12
N HIS A 623 -3.09 -31.51 -36.06
CA HIS A 623 -3.89 -31.25 -37.26
C HIS A 623 -3.24 -30.13 -38.10
N PRO A 624 -3.26 -30.19 -39.45
CA PRO A 624 -2.63 -29.16 -40.29
C PRO A 624 -3.05 -27.72 -39.98
N SER A 625 -4.32 -27.49 -39.63
CA SER A 625 -4.80 -26.15 -39.23
C SER A 625 -4.28 -25.66 -37.87
N SER A 626 -3.87 -26.55 -36.98
CA SER A 626 -3.22 -26.20 -35.71
C SER A 626 -1.72 -25.98 -35.90
N GLN A 627 -1.08 -26.76 -36.78
CA GLN A 627 0.32 -26.58 -37.14
C GLN A 627 0.55 -25.24 -37.88
N SER A 628 -0.37 -24.84 -38.77
CA SER A 628 -0.26 -23.58 -39.50
C SER A 628 -0.43 -22.32 -38.63
N LEU A 629 -0.72 -22.45 -37.34
CA LEU A 629 -0.71 -21.31 -36.41
C LEU A 629 0.70 -20.79 -36.16
N HIS A 630 1.72 -21.65 -36.28
CA HIS A 630 3.13 -21.24 -36.15
C HIS A 630 3.62 -20.37 -37.32
N ASP A 631 2.88 -20.34 -38.44
CA ASP A 631 3.18 -19.50 -39.60
C ASP A 631 2.61 -18.07 -39.47
N LEU A 632 1.86 -17.78 -38.40
CA LEU A 632 1.25 -16.48 -38.17
C LEU A 632 2.29 -15.44 -37.73
N PRO A 633 2.12 -14.16 -38.14
CA PRO A 633 3.01 -13.10 -37.70
C PRO A 633 2.91 -12.88 -36.18
N LEU A 634 4.06 -12.71 -35.54
CA LEU A 634 4.17 -12.41 -34.12
C LEU A 634 4.53 -10.94 -33.92
N GLY A 635 3.83 -10.26 -33.01
CA GLY A 635 4.24 -8.97 -32.51
C GLY A 635 5.57 -9.05 -31.74
N PRO A 636 6.30 -7.93 -31.59
CA PRO A 636 7.55 -7.90 -30.83
C PRO A 636 7.37 -8.43 -29.40
N GLY A 637 8.23 -9.36 -28.97
CA GLY A 637 8.17 -9.94 -27.62
C GLY A 637 7.05 -10.97 -27.40
N SER A 638 6.21 -11.24 -28.41
CA SER A 638 5.11 -12.20 -28.30
C SER A 638 5.51 -13.61 -28.70
N ARG A 639 4.83 -14.61 -28.12
CA ARG A 639 5.01 -16.02 -28.45
C ARG A 639 3.69 -16.79 -28.50
N LEU A 640 3.69 -17.89 -29.24
CA LEU A 640 2.58 -18.82 -29.38
C LEU A 640 2.87 -20.14 -28.66
N LEU A 641 1.92 -20.58 -27.82
CA LEU A 641 1.89 -21.95 -27.28
C LEU A 641 0.68 -22.69 -27.84
N VAL A 642 0.83 -23.96 -28.23
CA VAL A 642 -0.28 -24.79 -28.72
C VAL A 642 -0.44 -25.99 -27.79
N VAL A 643 -1.63 -26.13 -27.20
CA VAL A 643 -1.93 -27.21 -26.24
C VAL A 643 -3.14 -28.01 -26.68
N LYS A 644 -3.22 -29.26 -26.24
CA LYS A 644 -4.36 -30.14 -26.52
C LYS A 644 -5.50 -29.84 -25.55
N VAL A 645 -6.64 -29.40 -26.07
CA VAL A 645 -7.90 -29.35 -25.34
C VAL A 645 -9.05 -29.78 -26.25
N ASP A 646 -9.57 -30.98 -26.04
CA ASP A 646 -10.85 -31.43 -26.59
C ASP A 646 -11.94 -31.26 -25.53
N GLY A 647 -12.87 -30.31 -25.72
CA GLY A 647 -13.96 -30.05 -24.77
C GLY A 647 -14.87 -31.27 -24.51
N SER A 648 -14.85 -32.29 -25.38
CA SER A 648 -15.57 -33.54 -25.15
C SER A 648 -14.86 -34.50 -24.18
N VAL A 649 -13.55 -34.35 -23.98
CA VAL A 649 -12.72 -35.17 -23.08
C VAL A 649 -12.62 -34.49 -21.72
N GLU A 650 -12.83 -35.26 -20.65
CA GLU A 650 -12.96 -34.70 -19.30
C GLU A 650 -11.63 -34.19 -18.72
N SER A 651 -10.52 -34.89 -18.94
CA SER A 651 -9.22 -34.55 -18.36
C SER A 651 -8.43 -33.50 -19.16
N ASP A 652 -8.71 -33.34 -20.45
CA ASP A 652 -7.88 -32.60 -21.40
C ASP A 652 -7.57 -31.16 -20.94
N ALA A 653 -8.57 -30.44 -20.41
CA ALA A 653 -8.36 -29.07 -19.93
C ALA A 653 -7.42 -29.00 -18.71
N MET A 654 -7.59 -29.91 -17.75
CA MET A 654 -6.72 -30.01 -16.56
C MET A 654 -5.30 -30.45 -16.95
N ASP A 655 -5.18 -31.43 -17.85
CA ASP A 655 -3.90 -31.92 -18.35
C ASP A 655 -3.15 -30.81 -19.10
N ALA A 656 -3.86 -29.98 -19.88
CA ALA A 656 -3.29 -28.82 -20.57
C ALA A 656 -2.75 -27.78 -19.59
N ILE A 657 -3.51 -27.41 -18.55
CA ILE A 657 -3.08 -26.42 -17.56
C ILE A 657 -1.90 -26.94 -16.73
N LYS A 658 -1.92 -28.23 -16.35
CA LYS A 658 -0.78 -28.87 -15.71
C LYS A 658 0.46 -28.84 -16.60
N LYS A 659 0.30 -29.14 -17.89
CA LYS A 659 1.40 -29.08 -18.86
C LYS A 659 1.95 -27.65 -19.02
N LEU A 660 1.07 -26.66 -19.15
CA LEU A 660 1.45 -25.25 -19.23
C LEU A 660 2.30 -24.80 -18.04
N THR A 661 1.89 -25.17 -16.83
CA THR A 661 2.58 -24.76 -15.60
C THR A 661 3.85 -25.55 -15.28
N THR A 662 4.08 -26.70 -15.92
CA THR A 662 5.23 -27.57 -15.63
C THR A 662 6.27 -27.64 -16.74
N GLU A 663 5.84 -27.52 -18.01
CA GLU A 663 6.71 -27.68 -19.17
C GLU A 663 7.01 -26.36 -19.90
N HIS A 664 6.32 -25.27 -19.55
CA HIS A 664 6.51 -23.98 -20.20
C HIS A 664 6.89 -22.90 -19.17
N ASP A 665 8.13 -22.44 -19.24
CA ASP A 665 8.60 -21.31 -18.43
C ASP A 665 7.73 -20.05 -18.71
N GLY A 666 7.42 -19.32 -17.64
CA GLY A 666 6.70 -18.05 -17.69
C GLY A 666 5.17 -18.14 -17.80
N VAL A 667 4.54 -19.31 -17.67
CA VAL A 667 3.07 -19.41 -17.55
C VAL A 667 2.67 -19.73 -16.11
N ASP A 668 2.60 -18.70 -15.28
CA ASP A 668 2.22 -18.79 -13.86
C ASP A 668 0.83 -18.21 -13.54
N HIS A 669 0.23 -17.46 -14.47
CA HIS A 669 -1.12 -16.89 -14.42
C HIS A 669 -1.80 -16.90 -15.81
N LEU A 670 -3.07 -16.50 -15.87
CA LEU A 670 -3.81 -16.23 -17.11
C LEU A 670 -4.58 -14.92 -16.96
N ASP A 671 -4.40 -13.98 -17.88
CA ASP A 671 -5.13 -12.69 -17.85
C ASP A 671 -6.45 -12.77 -18.57
N ILE A 672 -6.47 -13.45 -19.73
CA ILE A 672 -7.67 -13.54 -20.56
C ILE A 672 -7.89 -15.00 -20.94
N VAL A 673 -9.08 -15.52 -20.68
CA VAL A 673 -9.51 -16.83 -21.18
C VAL A 673 -10.74 -16.66 -22.06
N ILE A 674 -10.61 -17.03 -23.33
CA ILE A 674 -11.68 -16.99 -24.32
C ILE A 674 -12.20 -18.42 -24.57
N ALA A 675 -13.35 -18.71 -23.97
CA ALA A 675 -14.14 -19.91 -24.20
C ALA A 675 -14.90 -19.81 -25.55
N ASN A 676 -14.16 -20.05 -26.64
CA ASN A 676 -14.66 -20.02 -28.01
C ASN A 676 -15.03 -21.41 -28.57
N ALA A 677 -14.42 -22.49 -28.08
CA ALA A 677 -14.60 -23.81 -28.67
C ALA A 677 -16.08 -24.26 -28.65
N GLY A 678 -16.58 -24.67 -29.80
CA GLY A 678 -17.92 -25.22 -29.94
C GLY A 678 -18.18 -25.82 -31.32
N ILE A 679 -19.25 -26.59 -31.43
CA ILE A 679 -19.74 -27.18 -32.68
C ILE A 679 -21.19 -26.81 -32.92
N ALA A 680 -21.60 -26.83 -34.19
CA ALA A 680 -22.99 -26.72 -34.63
C ALA A 680 -23.15 -27.56 -35.91
N ASN A 681 -23.20 -28.88 -35.76
CA ASN A 681 -23.16 -29.80 -36.89
C ASN A 681 -24.56 -30.11 -37.46
N LYS A 682 -25.63 -29.78 -36.73
CA LYS A 682 -27.02 -30.08 -37.11
C LYS A 682 -27.97 -29.00 -36.59
N TYR A 683 -29.00 -28.74 -37.39
CA TYR A 683 -30.05 -27.74 -37.14
C TYR A 683 -31.43 -28.39 -37.30
N PRO A 684 -31.84 -29.32 -36.41
CA PRO A 684 -33.12 -30.02 -36.53
C PRO A 684 -34.27 -29.20 -35.95
N LYS A 685 -35.50 -29.52 -36.38
CA LYS A 685 -36.70 -29.06 -35.68
C LYS A 685 -36.81 -29.75 -34.32
N VAL A 686 -37.56 -29.14 -33.41
CA VAL A 686 -37.88 -29.76 -32.10
C VAL A 686 -38.57 -31.13 -32.30
N SER A 687 -39.38 -31.29 -33.34
CA SER A 687 -40.03 -32.56 -33.67
C SER A 687 -39.09 -33.64 -34.25
N GLU A 688 -37.85 -33.28 -34.59
CA GLU A 688 -36.90 -34.12 -35.35
C GLU A 688 -35.57 -34.33 -34.61
N VAL A 689 -35.29 -33.54 -33.57
CA VAL A 689 -34.04 -33.62 -32.80
C VAL A 689 -33.95 -34.93 -32.03
N LYS A 690 -32.80 -35.62 -32.13
CA LYS A 690 -32.51 -36.80 -31.33
C LYS A 690 -31.77 -36.40 -30.05
N THR A 691 -31.95 -37.17 -28.98
CA THR A 691 -31.16 -37.00 -27.75
C THR A 691 -29.66 -37.06 -28.01
N SER A 692 -29.22 -37.91 -28.95
CA SER A 692 -27.82 -37.96 -29.38
C SER A 692 -27.36 -36.64 -30.00
N ASP A 693 -28.21 -35.96 -30.79
CA ASP A 693 -27.86 -34.68 -31.39
C ASP A 693 -27.65 -33.60 -30.31
N LEU A 694 -28.46 -33.61 -29.25
CA LEU A 694 -28.30 -32.72 -28.10
C LEU A 694 -27.01 -33.03 -27.32
N LEU A 695 -26.77 -34.31 -26.99
CA LEU A 695 -25.58 -34.72 -26.24
C LEU A 695 -24.28 -34.41 -27.00
N ASP A 696 -24.27 -34.64 -28.32
CA ASP A 696 -23.14 -34.35 -29.19
C ASP A 696 -22.75 -32.87 -29.16
N HIS A 697 -23.72 -31.94 -29.02
CA HIS A 697 -23.44 -30.50 -28.90
C HIS A 697 -23.16 -30.07 -27.46
N LEU A 698 -23.88 -30.62 -26.48
CA LEU A 698 -23.73 -30.28 -25.05
C LEU A 698 -22.34 -30.61 -24.53
N ALA A 699 -21.77 -31.76 -24.91
CA ALA A 699 -20.46 -32.18 -24.44
C ALA A 699 -19.36 -31.15 -24.76
N PRO A 700 -19.09 -30.79 -26.02
CA PRO A 700 -18.05 -29.80 -26.32
C PRO A 700 -18.46 -28.36 -25.99
N ASN A 701 -19.73 -27.96 -26.16
CA ASN A 701 -20.13 -26.55 -26.02
C ASN A 701 -20.36 -26.14 -24.56
N VAL A 702 -20.97 -27.02 -23.74
CA VAL A 702 -21.34 -26.69 -22.35
C VAL A 702 -20.37 -27.32 -21.37
N LEU A 703 -20.23 -28.66 -21.40
CA LEU A 703 -19.34 -29.35 -20.46
C LEU A 703 -17.88 -28.94 -20.69
N GLY A 704 -17.46 -28.80 -21.95
CA GLY A 704 -16.14 -28.28 -22.31
C GLY A 704 -15.85 -26.89 -21.73
N THR A 705 -16.83 -25.98 -21.77
CA THR A 705 -16.71 -24.63 -21.19
C THR A 705 -16.55 -24.67 -19.67
N ILE A 706 -17.34 -25.50 -18.97
CA ILE A 706 -17.23 -25.70 -17.51
C ILE A 706 -15.85 -26.26 -17.15
N ARG A 707 -15.42 -27.31 -17.85
CA ARG A 707 -14.12 -27.96 -17.61
C ARG A 707 -12.96 -27.00 -17.86
N LEU A 708 -13.04 -26.18 -18.91
CA LEU A 708 -12.05 -25.16 -19.19
C LEU A 708 -12.00 -24.13 -18.05
N PHE A 709 -13.14 -23.60 -17.64
CA PHE A 709 -13.23 -22.63 -16.54
C PHE A 709 -12.59 -23.18 -15.26
N GLN A 710 -13.01 -24.38 -14.83
CA GLN A 710 -12.49 -25.05 -13.64
C GLN A 710 -10.98 -25.29 -13.73
N ALA A 711 -10.46 -25.67 -14.91
CA ALA A 711 -9.04 -25.88 -15.10
C ALA A 711 -8.23 -24.57 -15.07
N THR A 712 -8.76 -23.48 -15.62
CA THR A 712 -8.08 -22.19 -15.68
C THR A 712 -8.23 -21.34 -14.41
N LEU A 713 -9.22 -21.65 -13.56
CA LEU A 713 -9.55 -20.88 -12.36
C LEU A 713 -8.33 -20.60 -11.46
N PRO A 714 -7.46 -21.57 -11.13
CA PRO A 714 -6.29 -21.30 -10.29
C PRO A 714 -5.25 -20.37 -10.93
N LEU A 715 -5.22 -20.26 -12.27
CA LEU A 715 -4.34 -19.33 -12.98
C LEU A 715 -4.97 -17.95 -13.16
N LEU A 716 -6.29 -17.88 -13.37
CA LEU A 716 -7.04 -16.62 -13.39
C LEU A 716 -6.97 -15.91 -12.04
N GLN A 717 -7.02 -16.64 -10.92
CA GLN A 717 -6.90 -16.07 -9.56
C GLN A 717 -5.54 -15.42 -9.28
N LYS A 718 -4.53 -15.68 -10.12
CA LYS A 718 -3.19 -15.09 -9.99
C LYS A 718 -2.98 -13.86 -10.88
N SER A 719 -3.91 -13.56 -11.79
CA SER A 719 -3.87 -12.34 -12.60
C SER A 719 -4.41 -11.15 -11.79
N ASN A 720 -3.91 -9.95 -12.08
CA ASN A 720 -4.35 -8.71 -11.46
C ASN A 720 -5.74 -8.26 -11.95
N SER A 721 -6.05 -8.54 -13.22
CA SER A 721 -7.30 -8.11 -13.89
C SER A 721 -7.86 -9.22 -14.78
N PRO A 722 -8.20 -10.39 -14.21
CA PRO A 722 -8.58 -11.55 -14.99
C PRO A 722 -9.91 -11.34 -15.71
N THR A 723 -9.96 -11.80 -16.96
CA THR A 723 -11.12 -11.70 -17.83
C THR A 723 -11.48 -13.07 -18.41
N TRP A 724 -12.72 -13.50 -18.17
CA TRP A 724 -13.32 -14.69 -18.77
C TRP A 724 -14.36 -14.28 -19.81
N VAL A 725 -14.14 -14.70 -21.05
CA VAL A 725 -15.04 -14.38 -22.17
C VAL A 725 -15.60 -15.67 -22.74
N THR A 726 -16.93 -15.76 -22.78
CA THR A 726 -17.59 -16.84 -23.52
C THR A 726 -18.05 -16.33 -24.87
N VAL A 727 -17.64 -16.98 -25.96
CA VAL A 727 -18.17 -16.67 -27.30
C VAL A 727 -19.58 -17.26 -27.40
N GLY A 728 -20.55 -16.37 -27.28
CA GLY A 728 -21.99 -16.66 -27.32
C GLY A 728 -22.54 -16.84 -28.73
N SER A 729 -23.85 -16.62 -28.86
CA SER A 729 -24.58 -16.49 -30.11
C SER A 729 -25.90 -15.81 -29.81
N ASP A 730 -26.39 -14.98 -30.72
CA ASP A 730 -27.79 -14.53 -30.78
C ASP A 730 -28.82 -15.68 -30.76
N ALA A 731 -28.48 -16.88 -31.25
CA ALA A 731 -29.28 -18.08 -31.11
C ALA A 731 -29.53 -18.52 -29.66
N GLY A 732 -28.76 -17.99 -28.70
CA GLY A 732 -28.95 -18.19 -27.27
C GLY A 732 -29.90 -17.18 -26.61
N CYS A 733 -30.35 -16.15 -27.35
CA CYS A 733 -31.22 -15.12 -26.80
C CYS A 733 -32.68 -15.59 -26.78
N ILE A 734 -33.35 -15.48 -25.64
CA ILE A 734 -34.77 -15.88 -25.51
C ILE A 734 -35.70 -14.77 -25.99
N GLN A 735 -35.31 -13.49 -25.82
CA GLN A 735 -36.05 -12.39 -26.42
C GLN A 735 -35.86 -12.32 -27.93
N VAL A 736 -36.96 -12.13 -28.66
CA VAL A 736 -36.98 -11.99 -30.11
C VAL A 736 -36.39 -10.63 -30.49
N SER A 737 -35.10 -10.60 -30.82
CA SER A 737 -34.44 -9.47 -31.47
C SER A 737 -34.49 -9.60 -33.00
N ASP A 738 -34.19 -8.51 -33.72
CA ASP A 738 -34.19 -8.39 -35.19
C ASP A 738 -33.13 -9.26 -35.93
N SER A 739 -32.77 -10.43 -35.40
CA SER A 739 -31.85 -11.37 -36.03
C SER A 739 -32.60 -12.29 -37.01
N LEU A 740 -31.96 -12.62 -38.15
CA LEU A 740 -32.52 -13.51 -39.18
C LEU A 740 -32.96 -14.87 -38.64
N LEU A 741 -32.28 -15.37 -37.59
CA LEU A 741 -32.57 -16.65 -36.93
C LEU A 741 -33.81 -16.61 -36.02
N ASN A 742 -34.18 -15.42 -35.51
CA ASN A 742 -35.38 -15.20 -34.70
C ASN A 742 -36.58 -14.69 -35.51
N LEU A 743 -36.35 -14.11 -36.69
CA LEU A 743 -37.40 -13.57 -37.57
C LEU A 743 -37.98 -14.60 -38.57
N THR A 744 -37.33 -15.75 -38.77
CA THR A 744 -37.84 -16.87 -39.60
C THR A 744 -37.83 -18.18 -38.81
N PRO A 745 -38.73 -19.15 -39.09
CA PRO A 745 -38.75 -20.44 -38.40
C PRO A 745 -37.54 -21.31 -38.81
N PHE A 746 -36.34 -20.93 -38.35
CA PHE A 746 -35.09 -21.63 -38.56
C PHE A 746 -34.95 -22.75 -37.51
N PRO A 747 -34.85 -24.03 -37.90
CA PRO A 747 -34.77 -25.11 -36.93
C PRO A 747 -33.42 -25.09 -36.19
N ASN A 748 -33.41 -24.95 -34.86
CA ASN A 748 -32.17 -24.85 -34.09
C ASN A 748 -32.23 -25.61 -32.75
N ALA A 749 -32.90 -26.76 -32.74
CA ALA A 749 -33.20 -27.46 -31.49
C ALA A 749 -32.00 -28.13 -30.81
N ALA A 750 -30.84 -28.21 -31.46
CA ALA A 750 -29.62 -28.83 -30.89
C ALA A 750 -28.57 -27.81 -30.41
N TYR A 751 -28.30 -26.76 -31.20
CA TYR A 751 -27.23 -25.81 -30.90
C TYR A 751 -27.68 -24.64 -30.01
N ALA A 752 -28.84 -24.02 -30.27
CA ALA A 752 -29.34 -22.90 -29.46
C ALA A 752 -29.40 -23.21 -27.94
N PRO A 753 -29.89 -24.38 -27.48
CA PRO A 753 -29.89 -24.71 -26.05
C PRO A 753 -28.48 -24.69 -25.42
N THR A 754 -27.44 -25.05 -26.18
CA THR A 754 -26.07 -24.99 -25.66
C THR A 754 -25.58 -23.56 -25.45
N LYS A 755 -26.06 -22.62 -26.26
CA LYS A 755 -25.71 -21.19 -26.13
C LYS A 755 -26.45 -20.54 -24.95
N ILE A 756 -27.73 -20.85 -24.75
CA ILE A 756 -28.48 -20.48 -23.54
C ILE A 756 -27.75 -20.97 -22.28
N ALA A 757 -27.28 -22.22 -22.29
CA ALA A 757 -26.59 -22.80 -21.13
C ALA A 757 -25.29 -22.06 -20.80
N VAL A 758 -24.42 -21.79 -21.77
CA VAL A 758 -23.16 -21.07 -21.50
C VAL A 758 -23.36 -19.59 -21.20
N HIS A 759 -24.44 -18.98 -21.73
CA HIS A 759 -24.87 -17.63 -21.37
C HIS A 759 -25.18 -17.54 -19.87
N TRP A 760 -26.04 -18.45 -19.39
CA TRP A 760 -26.39 -18.54 -17.98
C TRP A 760 -25.16 -18.83 -17.09
N LEU A 761 -24.36 -19.81 -17.48
CA LEU A 761 -23.15 -20.19 -16.72
C LEU A 761 -22.18 -19.02 -16.61
N THR A 762 -21.97 -18.25 -17.67
CA THR A 762 -21.06 -17.08 -17.65
C THR A 762 -21.59 -15.97 -16.74
N LYS A 763 -22.90 -15.70 -16.80
CA LYS A 763 -23.55 -14.76 -15.88
C LYS A 763 -23.38 -15.18 -14.43
N LYS A 764 -23.48 -16.49 -14.17
CA LYS A 764 -23.28 -17.08 -12.85
C LYS A 764 -21.83 -17.05 -12.39
N ILE A 765 -20.87 -17.36 -13.26
CA ILE A 765 -19.44 -17.20 -13.00
C ILE A 765 -19.15 -15.76 -12.56
N ASN A 766 -19.66 -14.75 -13.28
CA ASN A 766 -19.45 -13.34 -12.90
C ASN A 766 -20.04 -12.99 -11.52
N ALA A 767 -21.19 -13.58 -11.18
CA ALA A 767 -21.85 -13.32 -9.91
C ALA A 767 -21.21 -14.07 -8.74
N GLU A 768 -20.69 -15.27 -8.98
CA GLU A 768 -20.06 -16.14 -7.96
C GLU A 768 -18.61 -15.74 -7.71
N GLU A 769 -17.88 -15.36 -8.76
CA GLU A 769 -16.50 -14.89 -8.69
C GLU A 769 -16.46 -13.35 -8.71
N GLY A 770 -16.64 -12.74 -7.54
CA GLY A 770 -16.67 -11.28 -7.37
C GLY A 770 -15.41 -10.53 -7.85
N TRP A 771 -14.30 -11.25 -8.05
CA TRP A 771 -13.00 -10.74 -8.51
C TRP A 771 -12.77 -10.90 -10.02
N LEU A 772 -13.58 -11.71 -10.72
CA LEU A 772 -13.39 -12.04 -12.14
C LEU A 772 -14.32 -11.21 -13.02
N ASN A 773 -13.80 -10.55 -14.05
CA ASN A 773 -14.65 -9.99 -15.10
C ASN A 773 -15.11 -11.11 -16.04
N ALA A 774 -16.35 -11.55 -15.94
CA ALA A 774 -16.88 -12.62 -16.79
C ALA A 774 -18.10 -12.16 -17.59
N PHE A 775 -18.05 -12.27 -18.92
CA PHE A 775 -19.14 -11.83 -19.79
C PHE A 775 -19.20 -12.61 -21.10
N VAL A 776 -20.30 -12.43 -21.83
CA VAL A 776 -20.55 -13.12 -23.09
C VAL A 776 -20.41 -12.16 -24.26
N VAL A 777 -19.76 -12.61 -25.33
CA VAL A 777 -19.69 -11.85 -26.59
C VAL A 777 -20.33 -12.65 -27.72
N ASN A 778 -21.36 -12.10 -28.34
CA ASN A 778 -21.92 -12.57 -29.60
C ASN A 778 -21.00 -12.11 -30.76
N PRO A 779 -20.41 -13.04 -31.54
CA PRO A 779 -19.48 -12.67 -32.62
C PRO A 779 -20.19 -12.09 -33.86
N GLY A 780 -21.52 -12.04 -33.88
CA GLY A 780 -22.30 -11.76 -35.08
C GLY A 780 -22.33 -12.94 -36.06
N PHE A 781 -23.03 -12.79 -37.18
CA PHE A 781 -23.22 -13.87 -38.14
C PHE A 781 -22.00 -14.04 -39.06
N CYS A 782 -20.97 -14.68 -38.52
CA CYS A 782 -19.64 -14.75 -39.11
C CYS A 782 -19.48 -15.77 -40.24
N GLN A 783 -18.70 -15.44 -41.27
CA GLN A 783 -18.27 -16.31 -42.38
C GLN A 783 -17.27 -17.38 -41.92
N THR A 784 -17.76 -18.30 -41.10
CA THR A 784 -17.06 -19.51 -40.62
C THR A 784 -17.70 -20.76 -41.24
N ASP A 785 -17.10 -21.94 -41.07
CA ASP A 785 -17.73 -23.21 -41.47
C ASP A 785 -19.15 -23.33 -40.88
N LEU A 786 -19.32 -22.99 -39.60
CA LEU A 786 -20.61 -23.07 -38.89
C LEU A 786 -21.58 -21.99 -39.39
N GLY A 787 -21.13 -20.74 -39.51
CA GLY A 787 -21.98 -19.65 -39.97
C GLY A 787 -22.43 -19.81 -41.41
N ASN A 788 -21.53 -20.25 -42.31
CA ASN A 788 -21.88 -20.52 -43.70
C ASN A 788 -22.78 -21.75 -43.84
N MET A 789 -22.63 -22.77 -43.00
CA MET A 789 -23.58 -23.90 -42.97
C MET A 789 -24.98 -23.42 -42.59
N ALA A 790 -25.11 -22.62 -41.53
CA ALA A 790 -26.39 -22.03 -41.12
C ALA A 790 -26.97 -21.11 -42.21
N ALA A 791 -26.12 -20.31 -42.87
CA ALA A 791 -26.53 -19.44 -43.98
C ALA A 791 -27.13 -20.26 -45.13
N ASN A 792 -26.45 -21.31 -45.58
CA ASN A 792 -26.94 -22.20 -46.63
C ASN A 792 -28.28 -22.85 -46.27
N LEU A 793 -28.44 -23.29 -45.01
CA LEU A 793 -29.70 -23.85 -44.52
C LEU A 793 -30.84 -22.82 -44.44
N ALA A 794 -30.50 -21.54 -44.22
CA ALA A 794 -31.42 -20.42 -44.25
C ALA A 794 -31.68 -19.87 -45.68
N GLY A 795 -31.12 -20.51 -46.72
CA GLY A 795 -31.28 -20.09 -48.12
C GLY A 795 -30.38 -18.92 -48.54
N LEU A 796 -29.32 -18.65 -47.79
CA LEU A 796 -28.32 -17.61 -48.06
C LEU A 796 -27.03 -18.24 -48.60
N GLU A 797 -26.32 -17.54 -49.49
CA GLU A 797 -25.06 -18.04 -50.08
C GLU A 797 -23.96 -18.21 -49.02
N LYS A 798 -23.85 -17.26 -48.09
CA LYS A 798 -22.88 -17.24 -47.00
C LYS A 798 -23.34 -16.30 -45.89
N ALA A 799 -22.72 -16.40 -44.73
CA ALA A 799 -22.96 -15.46 -43.63
C ALA A 799 -22.48 -14.05 -44.00
N PHE A 800 -23.04 -13.00 -43.38
CA PHE A 800 -22.82 -11.62 -43.84
C PHE A 800 -21.56 -10.97 -43.27
N LEU A 801 -21.06 -11.42 -42.12
CA LEU A 801 -19.95 -10.75 -41.42
C LEU A 801 -18.63 -11.51 -41.62
N PRO A 802 -17.59 -10.91 -42.22
CA PRO A 802 -16.27 -11.53 -42.29
C PRO A 802 -15.63 -11.68 -40.90
N VAL A 803 -14.89 -12.76 -40.68
CA VAL A 803 -14.11 -12.96 -39.43
C VAL A 803 -13.10 -11.82 -39.23
N SER A 804 -12.51 -11.32 -40.31
CA SER A 804 -11.59 -10.18 -40.31
C SER A 804 -12.22 -8.86 -39.88
N GLU A 805 -13.55 -8.75 -39.84
CA GLU A 805 -14.25 -7.60 -39.30
C GLU A 805 -14.72 -7.83 -37.86
N SER A 806 -15.22 -9.03 -37.56
CA SER A 806 -15.74 -9.38 -36.23
C SER A 806 -14.65 -9.45 -35.17
N CYS A 807 -13.57 -10.20 -35.41
CA CYS A 807 -12.56 -10.50 -34.39
C CYS A 807 -11.80 -9.27 -33.89
N PRO A 808 -11.37 -8.30 -34.73
CA PRO A 808 -10.74 -7.08 -34.23
C PRO A 808 -11.62 -6.29 -33.27
N LYS A 809 -12.92 -6.15 -33.59
CA LYS A 809 -13.89 -5.45 -32.73
C LYS A 809 -14.17 -6.22 -31.43
N MET A 810 -14.24 -7.54 -31.50
CA MET A 810 -14.32 -8.38 -30.29
C MET A 810 -13.09 -8.20 -29.39
N VAL A 811 -11.88 -8.14 -29.95
CA VAL A 811 -10.66 -7.92 -29.14
C VAL A 811 -10.66 -6.52 -28.53
N GLU A 812 -11.08 -5.49 -29.27
CA GLU A 812 -11.23 -4.13 -28.72
C GLU A 812 -12.22 -4.09 -27.54
N LEU A 813 -13.36 -4.78 -27.68
CA LEU A 813 -14.34 -4.94 -26.61
C LEU A 813 -13.74 -5.69 -25.41
N ILE A 814 -13.02 -6.79 -25.63
CA ILE A 814 -12.45 -7.62 -24.57
C ILE A 814 -11.37 -6.87 -23.80
N ASP A 815 -10.48 -6.17 -24.51
CA ASP A 815 -9.34 -5.49 -23.89
C ASP A 815 -9.73 -4.22 -23.13
N SER A 816 -10.91 -3.65 -23.44
CA SER A 816 -11.47 -2.49 -22.73
C SER A 816 -12.47 -2.87 -21.62
N ALA A 817 -12.78 -4.16 -21.48
CA ALA A 817 -13.82 -4.62 -20.57
C ALA A 817 -13.36 -4.65 -19.10
N THR A 818 -14.15 -4.03 -18.22
CA THR A 818 -14.05 -4.20 -16.76
C THR A 818 -15.27 -4.95 -16.22
N LYS A 819 -15.16 -5.46 -14.99
CA LYS A 819 -16.27 -6.17 -14.34
C LYS A 819 -17.50 -5.28 -14.17
N GLU A 820 -17.31 -4.01 -13.85
CA GLU A 820 -18.38 -3.04 -13.61
C GLU A 820 -19.09 -2.66 -14.92
N SER A 821 -18.31 -2.51 -15.99
CA SER A 821 -18.82 -2.08 -17.29
C SER A 821 -19.47 -3.23 -18.07
N HIS A 822 -18.83 -4.40 -18.13
CA HIS A 822 -19.22 -5.50 -19.03
C HIS A 822 -19.64 -6.78 -18.30
N GLY A 823 -19.17 -6.98 -17.07
CA GLY A 823 -19.36 -8.22 -16.32
C GLY A 823 -20.82 -8.61 -16.16
N GLY A 824 -21.13 -9.87 -16.41
CA GLY A 824 -22.46 -10.45 -16.22
C GLY A 824 -23.50 -9.95 -17.22
N ARG A 825 -23.07 -9.45 -18.38
CA ARG A 825 -23.89 -8.97 -19.50
C ARG A 825 -23.56 -9.70 -20.81
N LEU A 826 -24.42 -9.56 -21.81
CA LEU A 826 -24.22 -10.07 -23.17
C LEU A 826 -23.93 -8.88 -24.10
N TRP A 827 -22.86 -8.98 -24.85
CA TRP A 827 -22.41 -7.93 -25.76
C TRP A 827 -22.36 -8.44 -27.19
N ASN A 828 -22.73 -7.60 -28.14
CA ASN A 828 -22.47 -7.86 -29.54
C ASN A 828 -21.02 -7.47 -29.89
N TYR A 829 -20.48 -8.06 -30.96
CA TYR A 829 -19.10 -7.80 -31.42
C TYR A 829 -18.80 -6.31 -31.69
N ASP A 830 -19.82 -5.48 -31.94
CA ASP A 830 -19.72 -4.03 -32.18
C ASP A 830 -19.85 -3.19 -30.90
N GLY A 831 -19.84 -3.81 -29.71
CA GLY A 831 -19.89 -3.13 -28.42
C GLY A 831 -21.30 -2.74 -27.95
N LYS A 832 -22.35 -3.15 -28.66
CA LYS A 832 -23.73 -2.94 -28.21
C LYS A 832 -24.14 -4.00 -27.20
N GLU A 833 -24.70 -3.58 -26.07
CA GLU A 833 -25.33 -4.49 -25.11
C GLU A 833 -26.54 -5.17 -25.75
N MET A 834 -26.69 -6.48 -25.52
CA MET A 834 -27.80 -7.29 -26.00
C MET A 834 -28.60 -7.84 -24.82
N GLU A 835 -29.91 -7.99 -25.03
CA GLU A 835 -30.77 -8.72 -24.10
C GLU A 835 -30.47 -10.23 -24.12
N TRP A 836 -30.76 -10.88 -22.99
CA TRP A 836 -30.54 -12.32 -22.77
C TRP A 836 -31.53 -13.24 -23.48
#